data_AF-A0A954NU08-F1
#
_entry.id   AF-A0A954NU08-F1
#
_cell.length_a   1.000
_cell.length_b   1.000
_cell.length_c   1.000
_cell.angle_alpha   90.00
_cell.angle_beta   90.00
_cell.angle_gamma   90.00
#
_symmetry.space_group_name_H-M   'P 1'
#
loop_
_entity.id
_entity.type
_entity.pdbx_description
1 polymer ?
#
loop_
_entity_poly.entity_id
_entity_poly.type
_entity_poly.pdbx_seq_one_letter_code
_entity_poly.pdbx_strand_id
1 'polypeptide(L)'
;FVDNTARAGGGAISNGATLVIETSTFTQNVAGVASGFGTGGAIENQSGGTTTLTNSTLSGNTGSIGGAISNSSTLNLYSTTIADNHARNIGGGVYSTGTSNVENTIIGDNTSDGNGPDVNGAINSLGHNLITDTTDSTGFGATGDLLNMSPQLSPLANFGGLTESHNLLPGSPAIDSASNATSPVTDQRGIPRPQGIGFDIGAVELAPPLIVEIDQTTISEGDGATATTVTITRTTDNSDSLDVILTSSDTSEATIVGTATIPAGESSVSVEIAAVDDQEIDGTQSVTIKASLPIELDDSFGGTGIVSVDHRYQVFPPHGAMAVQPDGKIITVTEHGDSQSWRLTRTNPDGTLDSTFGTSGVAVNEVTATLVLPVPYDILIQPDGKILVGGKIASGIGTEVLARFNPDGSFDTSFGTSGIADFISNSTSAWIEHLALLDDGRIMALMRNNGSVRGRLVRLNTNGSRDSTFGSAGIVDLGNATASAMQVLPNGQYLVALRKTAEVWVMRVNANGTIDSTFGTAGTHIQPLTNPGTPNGISIQSDGRIVVGLAARFKGSTADYDSGAFRLMPDGGLDTSYGDAGFAIANLPYDDFTYSMVMHPDGAVTFGGYTLDVNGDRHLLLVRFTKDGDSDLSIGPGGIRTESLSTWAGQNILNIERQPDGRLLAFVIVGGTDFRLLRYLGESALSASQSLDVTDDEGPLAPFILDASENGSDPNRSGIRELTMTFDQAVTLGSPTALNLFNHSTGMPVDLSNAV
;
A
#
# COMPACT_ATOMS: atom_id res chain seq x y z
N PHE A 1 35.58 -8.39 13.58
CA PHE A 1 35.86 -9.66 14.30
C PHE A 1 35.19 -10.78 13.54
N VAL A 2 35.99 -11.69 12.98
CA VAL A 2 35.51 -12.70 12.04
C VAL A 2 35.97 -14.08 12.52
N ASP A 3 35.06 -15.07 12.52
CA ASP A 3 35.36 -16.50 12.71
C ASP A 3 36.13 -16.83 14.01
N ASN A 4 35.80 -16.14 15.11
CA ASN A 4 36.41 -16.43 16.41
C ASN A 4 35.58 -17.49 17.14
N THR A 5 36.25 -18.43 17.81
CA THR A 5 35.57 -19.49 18.58
C THR A 5 36.06 -19.53 20.01
N ALA A 6 35.14 -19.49 20.97
CA ALA A 6 35.42 -19.63 22.39
C ALA A 6 34.64 -20.78 23.03
N ARG A 7 35.28 -21.50 23.94
CA ARG A 7 34.62 -22.57 24.73
C ARG A 7 33.79 -22.00 25.89
N ALA A 8 34.23 -20.88 26.46
CA ALA A 8 33.55 -20.11 27.49
C ALA A 8 33.90 -18.62 27.25
N GLY A 9 33.01 -17.71 27.64
CA GLY A 9 33.13 -16.30 27.28
C GLY A 9 32.39 -15.95 25.99
N GLY A 10 32.44 -14.68 25.56
CA GLY A 10 31.97 -14.30 24.23
C GLY A 10 32.89 -14.87 23.14
N GLY A 11 32.34 -15.25 21.99
CA GLY A 11 33.10 -15.90 20.91
C GLY A 11 34.23 -15.01 20.37
N ALA A 12 34.01 -13.69 20.35
CA ALA A 12 35.04 -12.70 20.02
C ALA A 12 35.56 -11.97 21.28
N ILE A 13 34.66 -11.46 22.12
CA ILE A 13 35.03 -10.61 23.26
C ILE A 13 34.28 -11.04 24.53
N SER A 14 35.02 -11.19 25.63
CA SER A 14 34.46 -11.28 26.97
C SER A 14 34.86 -10.04 27.76
N ASN A 15 33.88 -9.25 28.17
CA ASN A 15 34.07 -7.95 28.82
C ASN A 15 33.67 -7.99 30.30
N GLY A 16 34.55 -7.50 31.17
CA GLY A 16 34.28 -7.27 32.60
C GLY A 16 34.60 -5.84 33.06
N ALA A 17 34.84 -4.92 32.12
CA ALA A 17 35.16 -3.51 32.38
C ALA A 17 34.46 -2.62 31.33
N THR A 18 35.03 -1.48 30.95
CA THR A 18 34.45 -0.61 29.90
C THR A 18 34.93 -1.04 28.51
N LEU A 19 33.99 -1.27 27.61
CA LEU A 19 34.20 -1.58 26.19
C LEU A 19 33.37 -0.63 25.33
N VAL A 20 34.03 0.06 24.41
CA VAL A 20 33.38 0.93 23.41
C VAL A 20 33.75 0.40 22.03
N ILE A 21 32.74 0.17 21.20
CA ILE A 21 32.84 -0.36 19.85
C ILE A 21 32.13 0.60 18.92
N GLU A 22 32.84 1.07 17.90
CA GLU A 22 32.33 1.99 16.89
C GLU A 22 32.65 1.43 15.50
N THR A 23 31.74 1.61 14.54
CA THR A 23 32.00 1.34 13.11
C THR A 23 32.63 -0.04 12.84
N SER A 24 32.05 -1.10 13.43
CA SER A 24 32.67 -2.43 13.47
C SER A 24 31.71 -3.55 13.09
N THR A 25 32.27 -4.63 12.53
CA THR A 25 31.51 -5.85 12.19
C THR A 25 31.96 -7.04 13.02
N PHE A 26 31.02 -7.77 13.62
CA PHE A 26 31.24 -9.07 14.23
C PHE A 26 30.48 -10.12 13.43
N THR A 27 31.21 -11.00 12.76
CA THR A 27 30.59 -12.03 11.94
C THR A 27 31.16 -13.43 12.15
N GLN A 28 30.29 -14.43 12.05
CA GLN A 28 30.63 -15.86 12.16
C GLN A 28 31.35 -16.24 13.47
N ASN A 29 31.14 -15.49 14.56
CA ASN A 29 31.77 -15.83 15.85
C ASN A 29 30.93 -16.86 16.61
N VAL A 30 31.57 -17.79 17.30
CA VAL A 30 30.91 -18.92 17.96
C VAL A 30 31.32 -19.03 19.42
N ALA A 31 30.35 -19.12 20.32
CA ALA A 31 30.57 -19.42 21.73
C ALA A 31 29.81 -20.67 22.18
N GLY A 32 30.37 -21.38 23.16
CA GLY A 32 29.63 -22.38 23.94
C GLY A 32 29.46 -23.75 23.30
N VAL A 33 30.50 -24.30 22.65
CA VAL A 33 30.50 -25.68 22.09
C VAL A 33 30.39 -26.81 23.14
N ALA A 34 30.29 -26.50 24.43
CA ALA A 34 30.10 -27.47 25.50
C ALA A 34 28.97 -27.01 26.45
N SER A 35 28.00 -27.90 26.69
CA SER A 35 26.79 -27.63 27.48
C SER A 35 27.09 -27.13 28.89
N GLY A 36 26.62 -25.93 29.24
CA GLY A 36 26.51 -25.47 30.63
C GLY A 36 26.99 -24.05 30.95
N PHE A 37 27.62 -23.32 30.03
CA PHE A 37 28.02 -21.93 30.24
C PHE A 37 27.20 -21.00 29.35
N GLY A 38 26.54 -20.00 29.94
CA GLY A 38 25.72 -19.03 29.24
C GLY A 38 26.59 -17.97 28.55
N THR A 39 26.84 -18.14 27.26
CA THR A 39 27.81 -17.33 26.51
C THR A 39 27.22 -16.72 25.24
N GLY A 40 27.50 -15.43 25.01
CA GLY A 40 27.11 -14.73 23.80
C GLY A 40 27.98 -15.10 22.59
N GLY A 41 27.42 -15.25 21.40
CA GLY A 41 28.18 -15.74 20.24
C GLY A 41 29.28 -14.78 19.78
N ALA A 42 29.05 -13.47 19.82
CA ALA A 42 30.08 -12.45 19.59
C ALA A 42 30.62 -11.90 20.90
N ILE A 43 29.75 -11.35 21.74
CA ILE A 43 30.13 -10.59 22.94
C ILE A 43 29.45 -11.16 24.16
N GLU A 44 30.22 -11.35 25.22
CA GLU A 44 29.69 -11.56 26.56
C GLU A 44 30.06 -10.36 27.44
N ASN A 45 29.06 -9.68 27.97
CA ASN A 45 29.21 -8.61 28.94
C ASN A 45 28.92 -9.14 30.35
N GLN A 46 29.97 -9.40 31.09
CA GLN A 46 29.93 -9.99 32.43
C GLN A 46 29.62 -8.92 33.50
N SER A 47 29.34 -9.39 34.72
CA SER A 47 29.13 -8.54 35.89
C SER A 47 30.26 -7.51 36.06
N GLY A 48 29.90 -6.23 36.18
CA GLY A 48 30.84 -5.12 36.28
C GLY A 48 31.26 -4.53 34.94
N GLY A 49 30.88 -5.17 33.83
CA GLY A 49 31.11 -4.68 32.48
C GLY A 49 30.13 -3.57 32.07
N THR A 50 30.62 -2.65 31.24
CA THR A 50 29.82 -1.69 30.48
C THR A 50 30.24 -1.78 29.02
N THR A 51 29.34 -2.20 28.15
CA THR A 51 29.58 -2.34 26.71
C THR A 51 28.72 -1.34 25.96
N THR A 52 29.33 -0.51 25.12
CA THR A 52 28.63 0.45 24.24
C THR A 52 28.97 0.14 22.78
N LEU A 53 27.95 -0.05 21.95
CA LEU A 53 28.08 -0.23 20.51
C LEU A 53 27.40 0.92 19.78
N THR A 54 28.12 1.51 18.82
CA THR A 54 27.62 2.56 17.94
C THR A 54 27.95 2.22 16.48
N ASN A 55 27.02 2.41 15.54
CA ASN A 55 27.27 2.21 14.09
C ASN A 55 27.92 0.87 13.77
N SER A 56 27.45 -0.22 14.38
CA SER A 56 28.10 -1.51 14.27
C SER A 56 27.13 -2.59 13.82
N THR A 57 27.66 -3.60 13.12
CA THR A 57 26.89 -4.74 12.62
C THR A 57 27.33 -6.03 13.30
N LEU A 58 26.39 -6.79 13.86
CA LEU A 58 26.63 -8.11 14.42
C LEU A 58 25.76 -9.12 13.65
N SER A 59 26.40 -9.99 12.89
CA SER A 59 25.71 -10.90 11.98
C SER A 59 26.29 -12.30 11.92
N GLY A 60 25.46 -13.34 11.77
CA GLY A 60 25.95 -14.72 11.63
C GLY A 60 26.64 -15.30 12.88
N ASN A 61 26.48 -14.69 14.05
CA ASN A 61 27.13 -15.18 15.27
C ASN A 61 26.28 -16.27 15.93
N THR A 62 26.94 -17.26 16.55
CA THR A 62 26.27 -18.38 17.22
C THR A 62 26.64 -18.48 18.69
N GLY A 63 25.65 -18.26 19.56
CA GLY A 63 25.78 -18.32 21.01
C GLY A 63 25.07 -19.53 21.65
N SER A 64 25.34 -19.76 22.92
CA SER A 64 24.53 -20.67 23.74
C SER A 64 23.27 -19.96 24.22
N ILE A 65 23.43 -18.73 24.71
CA ILE A 65 22.38 -17.76 25.00
C ILE A 65 22.87 -16.41 24.48
N GLY A 66 22.02 -15.62 23.83
CA GLY A 66 22.49 -14.41 23.15
C GLY A 66 23.30 -14.78 21.91
N GLY A 67 22.66 -15.04 20.77
CA GLY A 67 23.39 -15.47 19.58
C GLY A 67 24.44 -14.45 19.14
N ALA A 68 24.16 -13.15 19.27
CA ALA A 68 25.19 -12.11 19.21
C ALA A 68 25.74 -11.75 20.60
N ILE A 69 24.86 -11.32 21.52
CA ILE A 69 25.28 -10.69 22.79
C ILE A 69 24.61 -11.37 23.98
N SER A 70 25.40 -11.76 24.97
CA SER A 70 24.91 -12.11 26.31
C SER A 70 25.30 -11.00 27.29
N ASN A 71 24.31 -10.38 27.94
CA ASN A 71 24.49 -9.27 28.86
C ASN A 71 24.02 -9.61 30.29
N SER A 72 24.91 -9.38 31.26
CA SER A 72 24.64 -9.49 32.70
C SER A 72 24.90 -8.20 33.48
N SER A 73 25.25 -7.11 32.79
CA SER A 73 25.60 -5.81 33.37
C SER A 73 25.02 -4.68 32.49
N THR A 74 25.77 -3.62 32.16
CA THR A 74 25.27 -2.50 31.34
C THR A 74 25.63 -2.68 29.87
N LEU A 75 24.62 -2.75 29.00
CA LEU A 75 24.74 -2.73 27.54
C LEU A 75 24.06 -1.47 27.00
N ASN A 76 24.73 -0.75 26.10
CA ASN A 76 24.17 0.38 25.37
C ASN A 76 24.33 0.12 23.87
N LEU A 77 23.23 0.19 23.13
CA LEU A 77 23.20 0.00 21.68
C LEU A 77 22.63 1.26 21.03
N TYR A 78 23.41 1.87 20.14
CA TYR A 78 23.04 3.07 19.40
C TYR A 78 23.29 2.83 17.92
N SER A 79 22.30 3.09 17.05
CA SER A 79 22.48 2.99 15.59
C SER A 79 23.22 1.72 15.19
N THR A 80 22.78 0.56 15.70
CA THR A 80 23.46 -0.74 15.54
C THR A 80 22.50 -1.71 14.85
N THR A 81 23.05 -2.65 14.07
CA THR A 81 22.27 -3.72 13.42
C THR A 81 22.70 -5.08 13.96
N ILE A 82 21.77 -5.81 14.57
CA ILE A 82 21.97 -7.17 15.09
C ILE A 82 21.00 -8.09 14.34
N ALA A 83 21.51 -8.82 13.35
CA ALA A 83 20.70 -9.66 12.47
C ALA A 83 21.36 -10.99 12.11
N ASP A 84 20.62 -11.98 11.64
CA ASP A 84 21.15 -13.30 11.23
C ASP A 84 21.96 -14.03 12.33
N ASN A 85 21.72 -13.76 13.61
CA ASN A 85 22.39 -14.45 14.71
C ASN A 85 21.56 -15.62 15.23
N HIS A 86 22.23 -16.63 15.78
CA HIS A 86 21.58 -17.84 16.25
C HIS A 86 21.95 -18.20 17.69
N ALA A 87 20.95 -18.44 18.54
CA ALA A 87 21.15 -19.00 19.88
C ALA A 87 20.66 -20.44 19.97
N ARG A 88 21.50 -21.34 20.49
CA ARG A 88 21.12 -22.75 20.73
C ARG A 88 20.12 -22.94 21.87
N ASN A 89 19.71 -21.86 22.54
CA ASN A 89 18.73 -21.91 23.62
C ASN A 89 17.80 -20.69 23.57
N ILE A 90 18.23 -19.52 24.02
CA ILE A 90 17.37 -18.33 24.10
C ILE A 90 18.11 -17.04 23.73
N GLY A 91 17.35 -16.06 23.23
CA GLY A 91 17.88 -14.74 22.84
C GLY A 91 18.75 -14.85 21.60
N GLY A 92 18.19 -15.13 20.43
CA GLY A 92 18.95 -15.33 19.19
C GLY A 92 19.79 -14.12 18.79
N GLY A 93 19.31 -12.90 18.99
CA GLY A 93 20.14 -11.68 18.91
C GLY A 93 20.80 -11.39 20.26
N VAL A 94 19.99 -10.98 21.23
CA VAL A 94 20.44 -10.52 22.55
C VAL A 94 19.78 -11.30 23.68
N TYR A 95 20.59 -11.79 24.60
CA TYR A 95 20.12 -12.27 25.91
C TYR A 95 20.53 -11.25 26.98
N SER A 96 19.58 -10.75 27.76
CA SER A 96 19.83 -9.71 28.77
C SER A 96 19.21 -10.03 30.13
N THR A 97 20.07 -10.15 31.14
CA THR A 97 19.68 -10.14 32.57
C THR A 97 20.11 -8.87 33.29
N GLY A 98 20.95 -8.05 32.66
CA GLY A 98 21.39 -6.74 33.13
C GLY A 98 20.56 -5.59 32.56
N THR A 99 21.10 -4.37 32.66
CA THR A 99 20.53 -3.18 32.02
C THR A 99 20.94 -3.13 30.56
N SER A 100 19.98 -3.00 29.65
CA SER A 100 20.23 -2.86 28.21
C SER A 100 19.47 -1.65 27.68
N ASN A 101 20.19 -0.57 27.37
CA ASN A 101 19.65 0.64 26.77
C ASN A 101 19.78 0.54 25.25
N VAL A 102 18.70 0.80 24.52
CA VAL A 102 18.65 0.58 23.07
C VAL A 102 17.97 1.77 22.39
N GLU A 103 18.61 2.36 21.39
CA GLU A 103 18.10 3.50 20.61
C GLU A 103 18.54 3.41 19.15
N ASN A 104 17.68 3.83 18.21
CA ASN A 104 17.99 3.83 16.77
C ASN A 104 18.54 2.48 16.26
N THR A 105 18.19 1.35 16.89
CA THR A 105 18.86 0.07 16.68
C THR A 105 17.92 -0.96 16.06
N ILE A 106 18.45 -1.75 15.12
CA ILE A 106 17.77 -2.91 14.54
C ILE A 106 18.20 -4.17 15.30
N ILE A 107 17.23 -4.92 15.81
CA ILE A 107 17.42 -6.28 16.34
C ILE A 107 16.37 -7.17 15.69
N GLY A 108 16.71 -7.79 14.57
CA GLY A 108 15.75 -8.51 13.74
C GLY A 108 16.38 -9.64 12.94
N ASP A 109 15.58 -10.55 12.42
CA ASP A 109 16.03 -11.70 11.60
C ASP A 109 17.00 -12.64 12.35
N ASN A 110 16.89 -12.70 13.69
CA ASN A 110 17.67 -13.64 14.50
C ASN A 110 16.85 -14.90 14.79
N THR A 111 17.51 -15.98 15.23
CA THR A 111 16.86 -17.27 15.49
C THR A 111 17.30 -17.90 16.82
N SER A 112 16.41 -18.68 17.44
CA SER A 112 16.73 -19.49 18.62
C SER A 112 16.12 -20.88 18.56
N ASP A 113 16.84 -21.90 19.02
CA ASP A 113 16.30 -23.27 19.16
C ASP A 113 15.20 -23.36 20.26
N GLY A 114 15.19 -22.42 21.20
CA GLY A 114 14.15 -22.23 22.20
C GLY A 114 13.36 -20.93 21.96
N ASN A 115 13.32 -20.04 22.95
CA ASN A 115 12.50 -18.83 22.97
C ASN A 115 13.30 -17.53 22.74
N GLY A 116 12.61 -16.48 22.29
CA GLY A 116 13.16 -15.15 22.07
C GLY A 116 14.16 -15.13 20.93
N PRO A 117 13.70 -15.29 19.67
CA PRO A 117 14.59 -15.29 18.52
C PRO A 117 15.37 -13.97 18.40
N ASP A 118 14.78 -12.81 18.67
CA ASP A 118 15.53 -11.55 18.69
C ASP A 118 16.11 -11.23 20.06
N VAL A 119 15.23 -11.01 21.04
CA VAL A 119 15.62 -10.61 22.37
C VAL A 119 14.96 -11.49 23.40
N ASN A 120 15.74 -11.95 24.37
CA ASN A 120 15.21 -12.50 25.62
C ASN A 120 15.70 -11.66 26.79
N GLY A 121 14.76 -11.05 27.53
CA GLY A 121 15.06 -10.20 28.67
C GLY A 121 14.39 -8.81 28.64
N ALA A 122 14.69 -8.00 29.66
CA ALA A 122 14.19 -6.64 29.75
C ALA A 122 15.12 -5.67 29.01
N ILE A 123 14.52 -4.80 28.20
CA ILE A 123 15.17 -3.71 27.46
C ILE A 123 14.64 -2.38 28.01
N ASN A 124 15.52 -1.39 28.08
CA ASN A 124 15.15 0.01 28.25
C ASN A 124 15.20 0.67 26.87
N SER A 125 14.06 0.67 26.15
CA SER A 125 13.98 1.36 24.87
C SER A 125 14.00 2.87 25.07
N LEU A 126 14.94 3.53 24.41
CA LEU A 126 15.03 4.98 24.33
C LEU A 126 14.28 5.55 23.11
N GLY A 127 13.63 4.68 22.32
CA GLY A 127 12.86 5.02 21.14
C GLY A 127 13.54 4.66 19.83
N HIS A 128 12.74 4.70 18.76
CA HIS A 128 13.20 4.53 17.38
C HIS A 128 13.97 3.23 17.12
N ASN A 129 13.57 2.13 17.75
CA ASN A 129 14.16 0.82 17.51
C ASN A 129 13.30 -0.02 16.58
N LEU A 130 13.90 -0.94 15.82
CA LEU A 130 13.17 -1.92 15.03
C LEU A 130 13.46 -3.33 15.56
N ILE A 131 12.40 -4.07 15.88
CA ILE A 131 12.48 -5.46 16.36
C ILE A 131 11.48 -6.37 15.64
N THR A 132 11.92 -7.54 15.17
CA THR A 132 11.07 -8.47 14.39
C THR A 132 10.17 -9.36 15.25
N ASP A 133 10.60 -9.66 16.46
CA ASP A 133 9.85 -10.48 17.41
C ASP A 133 10.01 -9.94 18.84
N THR A 134 8.90 -9.45 19.39
CA THR A 134 8.86 -8.90 20.75
C THR A 134 8.43 -9.91 21.82
N THR A 135 8.03 -11.13 21.45
CA THR A 135 7.26 -12.06 22.29
C THR A 135 7.91 -12.43 23.63
N ASP A 136 9.24 -12.57 23.68
CA ASP A 136 10.01 -12.92 24.89
C ASP A 136 10.84 -11.76 25.45
N SER A 137 10.54 -10.53 25.02
CA SER A 137 11.19 -9.30 25.47
C SER A 137 10.19 -8.36 26.17
N THR A 138 10.70 -7.44 26.99
CA THR A 138 9.87 -6.38 27.59
C THR A 138 10.57 -5.02 27.48
N GLY A 139 9.79 -3.94 27.46
CA GLY A 139 10.29 -2.57 27.52
C GLY A 139 10.56 -1.89 26.18
N PHE A 140 10.24 -2.55 25.06
CA PHE A 140 9.99 -1.89 23.78
C PHE A 140 8.58 -1.26 23.75
N GLY A 141 8.35 -0.34 22.81
CA GLY A 141 7.11 0.44 22.68
C GLY A 141 7.27 1.91 23.09
N ALA A 142 8.51 2.40 23.14
CA ALA A 142 8.78 3.81 23.25
C ALA A 142 8.42 4.52 21.92
N THR A 143 8.40 5.85 21.92
CA THR A 143 8.11 6.63 20.72
C THR A 143 9.06 6.27 19.57
N GLY A 144 8.49 6.04 18.39
CA GLY A 144 9.25 5.67 17.19
C GLY A 144 9.65 4.20 17.10
N ASP A 145 9.41 3.37 18.13
CA ASP A 145 9.69 1.94 18.03
C ASP A 145 8.78 1.25 17.00
N LEU A 146 9.40 0.46 16.12
CA LEU A 146 8.78 -0.36 15.08
C LEU A 146 8.81 -1.82 15.53
N LEU A 147 7.64 -2.35 15.88
CA LEU A 147 7.50 -3.65 16.55
C LEU A 147 6.91 -4.70 15.61
N ASN A 148 7.51 -5.88 15.61
CA ASN A 148 7.09 -7.04 14.82
C ASN A 148 7.06 -6.77 13.32
N MET A 149 8.07 -6.03 12.84
CA MET A 149 8.25 -5.66 11.43
C MET A 149 9.59 -6.16 10.92
N SER A 150 9.63 -6.74 9.71
CA SER A 150 10.90 -7.12 9.08
C SER A 150 11.75 -5.88 8.79
N PRO A 151 13.06 -5.88 9.11
CA PRO A 151 13.95 -4.77 8.80
C PRO A 151 14.31 -4.71 7.32
N GLN A 152 14.03 -5.75 6.53
CA GLN A 152 14.29 -5.82 5.10
C GLN A 152 15.74 -5.46 4.78
N LEU A 153 16.65 -6.28 5.29
CA LEU A 153 18.09 -6.09 5.17
C LEU A 153 18.63 -6.84 3.95
N SER A 154 19.63 -6.26 3.29
CA SER A 154 20.45 -7.01 2.34
C SER A 154 21.25 -8.10 3.07
N PRO A 155 21.75 -9.15 2.39
CA PRO A 155 22.80 -9.99 2.95
C PRO A 155 24.01 -9.17 3.41
N LEU A 156 24.75 -9.68 4.40
CA LEU A 156 25.99 -9.06 4.86
C LEU A 156 27.02 -9.03 3.72
N ALA A 157 27.47 -7.84 3.34
CA ALA A 157 28.48 -7.66 2.30
C ALA A 157 29.23 -6.34 2.47
N ASN A 158 30.21 -6.10 1.60
CA ASN A 158 30.92 -4.84 1.53
C ASN A 158 30.18 -3.85 0.62
N PHE A 159 29.49 -2.87 1.23
CA PHE A 159 28.76 -1.79 0.54
C PHE A 159 29.51 -0.45 0.58
N GLY A 160 30.84 -0.50 0.69
CA GLY A 160 31.68 0.67 0.97
C GLY A 160 31.99 0.82 2.45
N GLY A 161 32.95 1.69 2.77
CA GLY A 161 33.49 1.85 4.12
C GLY A 161 34.57 0.82 4.48
N LEU A 162 34.91 0.74 5.79
CA LEU A 162 36.02 -0.09 6.29
C LEU A 162 35.62 -1.53 6.66
N THR A 163 34.33 -1.81 6.78
CA THR A 163 33.80 -3.09 7.29
C THR A 163 32.49 -3.45 6.61
N GLU A 164 32.17 -4.75 6.52
CA GLU A 164 30.90 -5.23 5.96
C GLU A 164 29.68 -4.78 6.78
N SER A 165 28.56 -4.52 6.13
CA SER A 165 27.31 -4.10 6.77
C SER A 165 26.10 -4.74 6.09
N HIS A 166 24.96 -4.72 6.76
CA HIS A 166 23.67 -4.94 6.12
C HIS A 166 23.16 -3.58 5.63
N ASN A 167 22.89 -3.44 4.33
CA ASN A 167 22.18 -2.28 3.81
C ASN A 167 20.67 -2.44 4.05
N LEU A 168 19.96 -1.31 4.20
CA LEU A 168 18.50 -1.30 4.13
C LEU A 168 18.06 -1.51 2.67
N LEU A 169 17.10 -2.39 2.43
CA LEU A 169 16.51 -2.57 1.11
C LEU A 169 15.41 -1.52 0.87
N PRO A 170 15.15 -1.12 -0.39
CA PRO A 170 14.06 -0.21 -0.71
C PRO A 170 12.74 -0.71 -0.12
N GLY A 171 12.04 0.15 0.63
CA GLY A 171 10.80 -0.18 1.34
C GLY A 171 10.98 -0.66 2.78
N SER A 172 12.23 -0.74 3.28
CA SER A 172 12.50 -1.04 4.68
C SER A 172 11.82 -0.02 5.60
N PRO A 173 11.10 -0.46 6.65
CA PRO A 173 10.50 0.47 7.60
C PRO A 173 11.53 1.17 8.49
N ALA A 174 12.81 0.76 8.44
CA ALA A 174 13.89 1.45 9.14
C ALA A 174 14.30 2.78 8.49
N ILE A 175 13.92 3.00 7.22
CA ILE A 175 14.28 4.19 6.45
C ILE A 175 13.55 5.42 7.03
N ASP A 176 14.26 6.53 7.17
CA ASP A 176 13.80 7.83 7.68
C ASP A 176 13.11 7.78 9.05
N SER A 177 13.33 6.71 9.82
CA SER A 177 12.57 6.39 11.04
C SER A 177 13.38 6.54 12.34
N ALA A 178 14.65 6.92 12.29
CA ALA A 178 15.48 7.16 13.47
C ALA A 178 15.29 8.56 14.08
N SER A 179 15.64 8.68 15.36
CA SER A 179 15.73 9.96 16.06
C SER A 179 16.99 10.72 15.65
N ASN A 180 16.84 11.98 15.26
CA ASN A 180 17.97 12.89 15.00
C ASN A 180 18.80 13.18 16.28
N ALA A 181 18.16 13.27 17.45
CA ALA A 181 18.78 13.81 18.66
C ALA A 181 20.03 13.05 19.14
N THR A 182 20.14 11.77 18.79
CA THR A 182 21.19 10.84 19.24
C THR A 182 21.87 10.12 18.08
N SER A 183 21.48 10.43 16.85
CA SER A 183 22.08 9.82 15.66
C SER A 183 23.54 10.29 15.47
N PRO A 184 24.48 9.37 15.23
CA PRO A 184 25.84 9.73 14.87
C PRO A 184 25.91 10.56 13.59
N VAL A 185 26.94 11.41 13.46
CA VAL A 185 27.12 12.29 12.28
C VAL A 185 27.37 11.54 10.96
N THR A 186 27.86 10.30 11.06
CA THR A 186 28.06 9.39 9.93
C THR A 186 27.58 8.00 10.31
N ASP A 187 27.28 7.15 9.33
CA ASP A 187 26.98 5.74 9.53
C ASP A 187 28.23 4.86 9.68
N GLN A 188 28.06 3.53 9.74
CA GLN A 188 29.15 2.55 9.83
C GLN A 188 30.17 2.65 8.68
N ARG A 189 29.72 3.08 7.50
CA ARG A 189 30.53 3.17 6.28
C ARG A 189 31.24 4.52 6.19
N GLY A 190 30.90 5.46 7.06
CA GLY A 190 31.40 6.84 7.06
C GLY A 190 30.58 7.78 6.19
N ILE A 191 29.37 7.38 5.76
CA ILE A 191 28.46 8.21 4.99
C ILE A 191 27.75 9.20 5.94
N PRO A 192 27.68 10.50 5.63
CA PRO A 192 26.99 11.49 6.46
C PRO A 192 25.52 11.14 6.69
N ARG A 193 25.00 11.44 7.89
CA ARG A 193 23.58 11.36 8.20
C ARG A 193 22.96 12.76 8.35
N PRO A 194 21.70 12.97 7.94
CA PRO A 194 20.88 12.04 7.17
C PRO A 194 21.30 12.01 5.68
N GLN A 195 20.90 10.95 4.97
CA GLN A 195 20.82 11.00 3.51
C GLN A 195 19.34 11.08 3.12
N GLY A 196 18.92 12.16 2.46
CA GLY A 196 17.50 12.40 2.20
C GLY A 196 16.83 13.19 3.32
N ILE A 197 15.58 12.85 3.64
CA ILE A 197 14.72 13.68 4.50
C ILE A 197 14.77 13.30 5.99
N GLY A 198 15.27 12.12 6.33
CA GLY A 198 15.30 11.59 7.70
C GLY A 198 16.52 10.71 7.96
N PHE A 199 16.66 10.28 9.21
CA PHE A 199 17.76 9.41 9.64
C PHE A 199 17.26 7.96 9.65
N ASP A 200 18.14 7.01 9.36
CA ASP A 200 17.78 5.59 9.35
C ASP A 200 18.07 4.87 10.67
N ILE A 201 17.17 3.96 11.04
CA ILE A 201 17.40 3.04 12.16
C ILE A 201 18.47 2.02 11.74
N GLY A 202 19.41 1.71 12.65
CA GLY A 202 20.46 0.72 12.43
C GLY A 202 21.82 1.31 12.10
N ALA A 203 22.74 0.45 11.66
CA ALA A 203 24.16 0.80 11.47
C ALA A 203 24.46 1.63 10.22
N VAL A 204 23.55 1.64 9.25
CA VAL A 204 23.75 2.26 7.93
C VAL A 204 22.72 3.36 7.68
N GLU A 205 23.05 4.26 6.76
CA GLU A 205 22.16 5.29 6.23
C GLU A 205 21.97 5.08 4.72
N LEU A 206 20.77 4.78 4.27
CA LEU A 206 20.44 4.59 2.87
C LEU A 206 20.27 5.94 2.18
N ALA A 207 21.05 6.18 1.14
CA ALA A 207 20.77 7.31 0.26
C ALA A 207 19.52 7.02 -0.57
N PRO A 208 18.57 7.97 -0.70
CA PRO A 208 17.45 7.81 -1.60
C PRO A 208 17.99 7.62 -3.03
N PRO A 209 17.30 6.84 -3.89
CA PRO A 209 17.79 6.55 -5.23
C PRO A 209 17.91 7.80 -6.11
N LEU A 210 17.15 8.84 -5.77
CA LEU A 210 17.11 10.14 -6.41
C LEU A 210 17.26 11.25 -5.36
N ILE A 211 17.83 12.38 -5.78
CA ILE A 211 17.87 13.65 -5.05
C ILE A 211 17.23 14.70 -5.96
N VAL A 212 16.37 15.55 -5.39
CA VAL A 212 15.67 16.63 -6.09
C VAL A 212 16.10 17.96 -5.47
N GLU A 213 16.65 18.85 -6.30
CA GLU A 213 17.11 20.18 -5.89
C GLU A 213 16.55 21.25 -6.84
N ILE A 214 15.63 22.08 -6.35
CA ILE A 214 15.06 23.25 -7.03
C ILE A 214 15.94 24.47 -6.75
N ASP A 215 16.39 25.14 -7.81
CA ASP A 215 17.34 26.27 -7.72
C ASP A 215 16.72 27.48 -6.98
N GLN A 216 15.49 27.84 -7.33
CA GLN A 216 14.68 28.83 -6.61
C GLN A 216 13.41 28.17 -6.08
N THR A 217 13.31 28.04 -4.75
CA THR A 217 12.17 27.42 -4.04
C THR A 217 11.01 28.37 -3.79
N THR A 218 11.10 29.61 -4.27
CA THR A 218 10.01 30.58 -4.24
C THR A 218 10.00 31.30 -5.59
N ILE A 219 8.87 31.22 -6.29
CA ILE A 219 8.63 31.86 -7.59
C ILE A 219 7.33 32.65 -7.56
N SER A 220 7.11 33.50 -8.55
CA SER A 220 5.85 34.20 -8.78
C SER A 220 5.08 33.54 -9.92
N GLU A 221 3.75 33.56 -9.85
CA GLU A 221 2.86 33.08 -10.93
C GLU A 221 3.18 33.72 -12.28
N GLY A 222 3.57 35.00 -12.26
CA GLY A 222 3.99 35.78 -13.43
C GLY A 222 5.36 35.42 -14.01
N ASP A 223 6.14 34.54 -13.38
CA ASP A 223 7.50 34.18 -13.85
C ASP A 223 7.47 33.30 -15.13
N GLY A 224 6.32 32.71 -15.44
CA GLY A 224 6.04 32.02 -16.69
C GLY A 224 6.80 30.70 -16.90
N ALA A 225 7.03 30.35 -18.17
CA ALA A 225 7.42 28.98 -18.57
C ALA A 225 8.81 28.51 -18.10
N THR A 226 9.66 29.42 -17.63
CA THR A 226 11.03 29.12 -17.16
C THR A 226 11.29 29.77 -15.81
N ALA A 227 10.31 29.69 -14.90
CA ALA A 227 10.34 30.35 -13.61
C ALA A 227 11.52 29.88 -12.74
N THR A 228 11.77 28.57 -12.73
CA THR A 228 12.91 27.97 -12.02
C THR A 228 13.35 26.68 -12.70
N THR A 229 14.41 26.05 -12.19
CA THR A 229 14.86 24.73 -12.63
C THR A 229 14.98 23.76 -11.47
N VAL A 230 14.72 22.50 -11.73
CA VAL A 230 14.98 21.39 -10.81
C VAL A 230 16.09 20.51 -11.36
N THR A 231 17.09 20.22 -10.53
CA THR A 231 18.14 19.24 -10.79
C THR A 231 17.79 17.93 -10.11
N ILE A 232 17.74 16.86 -10.90
CA ILE A 232 17.52 15.51 -10.42
C ILE A 232 18.85 14.77 -10.50
N THR A 233 19.33 14.28 -9.36
CA THR A 233 20.58 13.53 -9.25
C THR A 233 20.30 12.09 -8.84
N ARG A 234 20.89 11.12 -9.54
CA ARG A 234 20.86 9.72 -9.11
C ARG A 234 22.00 9.43 -8.13
N THR A 235 21.73 8.56 -7.16
CA THR A 235 22.74 8.05 -6.21
C THR A 235 23.21 6.64 -6.56
N THR A 236 22.63 6.06 -7.61
CA THR A 236 22.88 4.72 -8.11
C THR A 236 24.01 4.69 -9.15
N ASP A 237 24.36 3.48 -9.60
CA ASP A 237 25.33 3.28 -10.68
C ASP A 237 24.95 4.09 -11.93
N ASN A 238 25.98 4.61 -12.62
CA ASN A 238 25.81 5.49 -13.74
C ASN A 238 26.19 4.93 -15.12
N SER A 239 26.37 3.62 -15.22
CA SER A 239 26.75 2.99 -16.49
C SER A 239 25.66 3.09 -17.56
N ASP A 240 24.39 2.94 -17.17
CA ASP A 240 23.23 3.05 -18.05
C ASP A 240 22.51 4.40 -17.89
N SER A 241 21.66 4.75 -18.86
CA SER A 241 20.74 5.89 -18.70
C SER A 241 19.62 5.54 -17.73
N LEU A 242 19.06 6.55 -17.06
CA LEU A 242 17.97 6.40 -16.10
C LEU A 242 16.82 7.34 -16.46
N ASP A 243 15.66 6.76 -16.78
CA ASP A 243 14.44 7.53 -16.95
C ASP A 243 13.80 7.80 -15.59
N VAL A 244 13.42 9.06 -15.39
CA VAL A 244 12.82 9.58 -14.17
C VAL A 244 11.48 10.20 -14.52
N ILE A 245 10.48 9.92 -13.69
CA ILE A 245 9.14 10.49 -13.80
C ILE A 245 9.07 11.70 -12.89
N LEU A 246 8.52 12.79 -13.41
CA LEU A 246 8.42 14.06 -12.69
C LEU A 246 6.95 14.45 -12.58
N THR A 247 6.55 14.90 -11.40
CA THR A 247 5.17 15.29 -11.11
C THR A 247 5.14 16.57 -10.29
N SER A 248 4.10 17.38 -10.51
CA SER A 248 3.71 18.49 -9.65
C SER A 248 2.50 18.06 -8.84
N SER A 249 2.48 18.38 -7.55
CA SER A 249 1.31 18.15 -6.70
C SER A 249 0.14 19.08 -7.05
N ASP A 250 0.44 20.21 -7.69
CA ASP A 250 -0.57 21.17 -8.13
C ASP A 250 -0.17 21.80 -9.47
N THR A 251 -0.86 21.36 -10.52
CA THR A 251 -0.63 21.85 -11.88
C THR A 251 -1.39 23.13 -12.20
N SER A 252 -2.30 23.61 -11.33
CA SER A 252 -2.84 24.97 -11.47
C SER A 252 -1.81 26.03 -11.11
N GLU A 253 -0.80 25.67 -10.32
CA GLU A 253 0.23 26.58 -9.80
C GLU A 253 1.57 26.45 -10.53
N ALA A 254 2.03 25.20 -10.73
CA ALA A 254 3.29 24.94 -11.39
C ALA A 254 3.27 23.65 -12.20
N THR A 255 3.82 23.71 -13.42
CA THR A 255 3.91 22.56 -14.31
C THR A 255 5.35 22.16 -14.59
N ILE A 256 5.55 20.87 -14.85
CA ILE A 256 6.82 20.26 -15.18
C ILE A 256 6.61 19.21 -16.27
N VAL A 257 7.62 18.95 -17.10
CA VAL A 257 7.57 17.84 -18.06
C VAL A 257 7.41 16.51 -17.32
N GLY A 258 6.56 15.61 -17.80
CA GLY A 258 6.22 14.38 -17.06
C GLY A 258 7.36 13.37 -16.91
N THR A 259 8.42 13.45 -17.75
CA THR A 259 9.60 12.58 -17.66
C THR A 259 10.88 13.32 -18.05
N ALA A 260 12.01 12.85 -17.51
CA ALA A 260 13.34 13.27 -17.90
C ALA A 260 14.31 12.08 -17.87
N THR A 261 15.31 12.08 -18.75
CA THR A 261 16.34 11.03 -18.81
C THR A 261 17.66 11.57 -18.28
N ILE A 262 18.24 10.92 -17.28
CA ILE A 262 19.64 11.08 -16.90
C ILE A 262 20.47 10.22 -17.87
N PRO A 263 21.31 10.80 -18.75
CA PRO A 263 22.06 10.02 -19.72
C PRO A 263 23.06 9.03 -19.09
N ALA A 264 23.41 7.98 -19.84
CA ALA A 264 24.48 7.07 -19.46
C ALA A 264 25.80 7.82 -19.22
N GLY A 265 26.47 7.54 -18.10
CA GLY A 265 27.67 8.21 -17.64
C GLY A 265 27.43 9.51 -16.85
N GLU A 266 26.23 10.09 -16.91
CA GLU A 266 25.88 11.30 -16.17
C GLU A 266 25.26 10.96 -14.82
N SER A 267 25.39 11.86 -13.84
CA SER A 267 24.80 11.66 -12.50
C SER A 267 23.55 12.49 -12.28
N SER A 268 23.24 13.44 -13.16
CA SER A 268 22.08 14.31 -13.02
C SER A 268 21.52 14.81 -14.35
N VAL A 269 20.31 15.33 -14.30
CA VAL A 269 19.64 16.09 -15.37
C VAL A 269 18.94 17.30 -14.75
N SER A 270 18.87 18.42 -15.46
CA SER A 270 18.10 19.60 -15.03
C SER A 270 16.95 19.87 -15.97
N VAL A 271 15.83 20.29 -15.39
CA VAL A 271 14.54 20.45 -16.07
C VAL A 271 13.91 21.77 -15.62
N GLU A 272 13.28 22.48 -16.56
CA GLU A 272 12.57 23.73 -16.28
C GLU A 272 11.22 23.45 -15.59
N ILE A 273 10.86 24.30 -14.63
CA ILE A 273 9.53 24.37 -14.01
C ILE A 273 8.88 25.67 -14.47
N ALA A 274 7.65 25.57 -14.93
CA ALA A 274 6.83 26.70 -15.35
C ALA A 274 5.88 27.10 -14.22
N ALA A 275 5.84 28.39 -13.89
CA ALA A 275 4.75 28.96 -13.10
C ALA A 275 3.48 29.05 -13.98
N VAL A 276 2.32 28.87 -13.36
CA VAL A 276 1.03 29.06 -14.00
C VAL A 276 0.37 30.26 -13.33
N ASP A 277 -0.01 31.23 -14.14
CA ASP A 277 -0.78 32.41 -13.74
C ASP A 277 -2.26 32.08 -13.94
N ASP A 278 -2.98 31.92 -12.81
CA ASP A 278 -4.38 31.53 -12.79
C ASP A 278 -5.34 32.73 -12.62
N GLN A 279 -4.79 33.93 -12.39
CA GLN A 279 -5.49 35.20 -12.17
C GLN A 279 -6.34 35.27 -10.89
N GLU A 280 -6.18 34.34 -9.95
CA GLU A 280 -6.84 34.35 -8.66
C GLU A 280 -5.93 34.93 -7.57
N ILE A 281 -6.51 35.69 -6.62
CA ILE A 281 -5.77 36.13 -5.42
C ILE A 281 -6.10 35.13 -4.33
N ASP A 282 -5.31 34.07 -4.25
CA ASP A 282 -5.52 32.98 -3.31
C ASP A 282 -4.39 32.83 -2.26
N GLY A 283 -3.33 33.62 -2.43
CA GLY A 283 -2.16 33.65 -1.56
C GLY A 283 -1.17 32.53 -1.88
N THR A 284 0.05 32.67 -1.35
CA THR A 284 1.14 31.73 -1.62
C THR A 284 0.76 30.26 -1.48
N GLN A 285 0.79 29.55 -2.61
CA GLN A 285 0.55 28.11 -2.67
C GLN A 285 1.86 27.33 -2.56
N SER A 286 1.83 26.20 -1.87
CA SER A 286 3.00 25.32 -1.72
C SER A 286 2.83 24.11 -2.64
N VAL A 287 3.57 24.09 -3.74
CA VAL A 287 3.63 22.97 -4.68
C VAL A 287 4.76 22.02 -4.30
N THR A 288 4.56 20.71 -4.49
CA THR A 288 5.62 19.70 -4.34
C THR A 288 6.01 19.15 -5.70
N ILE A 289 7.28 19.27 -6.05
CA ILE A 289 7.86 18.63 -7.24
C ILE A 289 8.47 17.30 -6.80
N LYS A 290 7.97 16.20 -7.37
CA LYS A 290 8.43 14.84 -7.06
C LYS A 290 9.08 14.21 -8.27
N ALA A 291 10.24 13.60 -8.05
CA ALA A 291 10.93 12.73 -8.99
C ALA A 291 10.84 11.28 -8.51
N SER A 292 10.46 10.35 -9.38
CA SER A 292 10.36 8.92 -9.04
C SER A 292 10.89 8.03 -10.14
N LEU A 293 11.44 6.89 -9.76
CA LEU A 293 11.72 5.81 -10.70
C LEU A 293 10.45 5.01 -10.99
N PRO A 294 10.37 4.37 -12.17
CA PRO A 294 9.34 3.38 -12.43
C PRO A 294 9.33 2.28 -11.36
N ILE A 295 8.15 1.83 -10.97
CA ILE A 295 7.92 0.71 -10.08
C ILE A 295 8.47 -0.53 -10.74
N GLU A 296 9.49 -1.14 -10.13
CA GLU A 296 10.12 -2.37 -10.59
C GLU A 296 9.75 -3.58 -9.73
N LEU A 297 10.09 -4.78 -10.23
CA LEU A 297 10.04 -6.00 -9.44
C LEU A 297 10.97 -5.89 -8.22
N ASP A 298 10.50 -6.42 -7.09
CA ASP A 298 11.24 -6.41 -5.84
C ASP A 298 12.12 -7.66 -5.70
N ASP A 299 13.40 -7.54 -6.07
CA ASP A 299 14.38 -8.62 -6.00
C ASP A 299 14.56 -9.23 -4.59
N SER A 300 14.15 -8.54 -3.52
CA SER A 300 14.16 -9.11 -2.17
C SER A 300 13.13 -10.25 -1.99
N PHE A 301 12.16 -10.36 -2.89
CA PHE A 301 11.13 -11.40 -2.90
C PHE A 301 11.57 -12.57 -3.77
N GLY A 302 11.89 -13.71 -3.15
CA GLY A 302 12.34 -14.90 -3.88
C GLY A 302 13.65 -14.74 -4.68
N GLY A 303 14.35 -13.61 -4.52
CA GLY A 303 15.60 -13.27 -5.23
C GLY A 303 15.44 -12.61 -6.60
N THR A 304 14.21 -12.50 -7.11
CA THR A 304 13.92 -11.97 -8.47
C THR A 304 12.59 -11.21 -8.57
N GLY A 305 11.90 -11.00 -7.45
CA GLY A 305 10.52 -10.50 -7.45
C GLY A 305 9.48 -11.57 -7.78
N ILE A 306 9.88 -12.82 -8.09
CA ILE A 306 8.98 -13.85 -8.60
C ILE A 306 9.13 -15.15 -7.82
N VAL A 307 8.03 -15.65 -7.28
CA VAL A 307 7.97 -16.90 -6.51
C VAL A 307 6.90 -17.81 -7.10
N SER A 308 7.22 -19.09 -7.32
CA SER A 308 6.18 -20.08 -7.65
C SER A 308 5.57 -20.68 -6.39
N VAL A 309 4.25 -20.74 -6.33
CA VAL A 309 3.48 -21.21 -5.18
C VAL A 309 2.66 -22.47 -5.49
N ASP A 310 2.44 -22.77 -6.77
CA ASP A 310 1.88 -24.04 -7.21
C ASP A 310 2.28 -24.37 -8.65
N HIS A 311 2.69 -25.61 -8.86
CA HIS A 311 2.73 -26.23 -10.18
C HIS A 311 1.99 -27.55 -10.03
N ARG A 312 0.99 -27.85 -10.89
CA ARG A 312 0.79 -29.21 -11.49
C ARG A 312 -0.59 -29.55 -12.04
N TYR A 313 -1.56 -28.66 -12.22
CA TYR A 313 -2.87 -29.13 -12.73
C TYR A 313 -3.46 -28.24 -13.82
N GLN A 314 -3.83 -28.87 -14.95
CA GLN A 314 -4.57 -28.25 -16.06
C GLN A 314 -6.04 -28.15 -15.66
N VAL A 315 -6.40 -27.10 -14.92
CA VAL A 315 -7.80 -26.67 -14.80
C VAL A 315 -8.00 -25.52 -15.77
N PHE A 316 -9.07 -25.57 -16.57
CA PHE A 316 -9.33 -24.55 -17.58
C PHE A 316 -10.77 -24.03 -17.48
N PRO A 317 -10.99 -22.72 -17.24
CA PRO A 317 -9.99 -21.72 -16.82
C PRO A 317 -9.59 -21.94 -15.34
N PRO A 318 -8.32 -21.70 -14.97
CA PRO A 318 -7.86 -21.80 -13.59
C PRO A 318 -8.37 -20.62 -12.77
N HIS A 319 -8.77 -20.87 -11.52
CA HIS A 319 -9.13 -19.83 -10.56
C HIS A 319 -8.29 -19.91 -9.31
N GLY A 320 -8.06 -18.75 -8.72
CA GLY A 320 -7.46 -18.65 -7.40
C GLY A 320 -7.53 -17.24 -6.89
N ALA A 321 -7.30 -17.10 -5.60
CA ALA A 321 -7.34 -15.84 -4.89
C ALA A 321 -6.18 -15.77 -3.91
N MET A 322 -5.83 -14.55 -3.50
CA MET A 322 -4.75 -14.27 -2.56
C MET A 322 -5.26 -13.34 -1.46
N ALA A 323 -4.69 -13.48 -0.26
CA ALA A 323 -4.81 -12.51 0.80
C ALA A 323 -3.46 -12.32 1.51
N VAL A 324 -3.19 -11.10 1.95
CA VAL A 324 -2.02 -10.76 2.78
C VAL A 324 -2.43 -10.70 4.26
N GLN A 325 -1.66 -11.38 5.11
CA GLN A 325 -1.84 -11.34 6.56
C GLN A 325 -1.19 -10.09 7.17
N PRO A 326 -1.62 -9.64 8.37
CA PRO A 326 -1.03 -8.47 9.03
C PRO A 326 0.47 -8.58 9.32
N ASP A 327 1.00 -9.81 9.47
CA ASP A 327 2.43 -10.09 9.65
C ASP A 327 3.20 -10.16 8.32
N GLY A 328 2.56 -9.81 7.20
CA GLY A 328 3.13 -9.80 5.86
C GLY A 328 3.19 -11.18 5.18
N LYS A 329 2.77 -12.26 5.86
CA LYS A 329 2.65 -13.58 5.20
C LYS A 329 1.56 -13.53 4.14
N ILE A 330 1.72 -14.33 3.10
CA ILE A 330 0.82 -14.33 1.93
C ILE A 330 0.16 -15.70 1.85
N ILE A 331 -1.17 -15.73 1.73
CA ILE A 331 -1.92 -16.97 1.53
C ILE A 331 -2.56 -16.93 0.15
N THR A 332 -2.28 -17.96 -0.65
CA THR A 332 -2.96 -18.18 -1.93
C THR A 332 -3.83 -19.41 -1.84
N VAL A 333 -4.98 -19.39 -2.51
CA VAL A 333 -5.84 -20.56 -2.67
C VAL A 333 -6.06 -20.89 -4.15
N THR A 334 -5.93 -22.17 -4.50
CA THR A 334 -6.10 -22.69 -5.86
C THR A 334 -6.94 -23.98 -5.86
N GLU A 335 -7.42 -24.36 -7.04
CA GLU A 335 -8.00 -25.69 -7.27
C GLU A 335 -6.95 -26.80 -7.06
N HIS A 336 -7.35 -27.93 -6.49
CA HIS A 336 -6.48 -29.11 -6.38
C HIS A 336 -6.83 -30.20 -7.41
N GLY A 337 -5.83 -30.97 -7.83
CA GLY A 337 -5.95 -31.95 -8.91
C GLY A 337 -6.85 -33.16 -8.63
N ASP A 338 -7.28 -33.38 -7.39
CA ASP A 338 -8.15 -34.50 -7.00
C ASP A 338 -9.65 -34.26 -7.27
N SER A 339 -10.02 -33.08 -7.81
CA SER A 339 -11.40 -32.69 -8.09
C SER A 339 -12.32 -32.65 -6.85
N GLN A 340 -11.78 -32.52 -5.64
CA GLN A 340 -12.56 -32.40 -4.41
C GLN A 340 -11.99 -31.40 -3.41
N SER A 341 -10.72 -31.03 -3.58
CA SER A 341 -9.99 -30.23 -2.61
C SER A 341 -9.65 -28.84 -3.11
N TRP A 342 -9.47 -27.93 -2.15
CA TRP A 342 -8.71 -26.71 -2.37
C TRP A 342 -7.32 -26.86 -1.80
N ARG A 343 -6.36 -26.19 -2.45
CA ARG A 343 -4.98 -26.08 -1.99
C ARG A 343 -4.77 -24.66 -1.48
N LEU A 344 -4.38 -24.53 -0.23
CA LEU A 344 -3.90 -23.29 0.34
C LEU A 344 -2.37 -23.37 0.45
N THR A 345 -1.67 -22.37 -0.06
CA THR A 345 -0.22 -22.22 0.10
C THR A 345 0.04 -20.96 0.91
N ARG A 346 0.91 -21.04 1.93
CA ARG A 346 1.37 -19.87 2.68
C ARG A 346 2.85 -19.62 2.45
N THR A 347 3.21 -18.38 2.13
CA THR A 347 4.59 -17.90 2.06
C THR A 347 4.87 -16.88 3.16
N ASN A 348 6.13 -16.81 3.56
CA ASN A 348 6.68 -15.73 4.37
C ASN A 348 6.72 -14.42 3.56
N PRO A 349 6.93 -13.26 4.23
CA PRO A 349 7.06 -11.98 3.56
C PRO A 349 8.19 -11.93 2.51
N ASP A 350 9.24 -12.74 2.65
CA ASP A 350 10.34 -12.85 1.67
C ASP A 350 10.02 -13.76 0.47
N GLY A 351 8.84 -14.39 0.47
CA GLY A 351 8.38 -15.30 -0.58
C GLY A 351 8.78 -16.76 -0.39
N THR A 352 9.54 -17.09 0.65
CA THR A 352 9.81 -18.51 0.99
C THR A 352 8.56 -19.20 1.53
N LEU A 353 8.42 -20.51 1.35
CA LEU A 353 7.28 -21.26 1.90
C LEU A 353 7.32 -21.28 3.43
N ASP A 354 6.18 -21.00 4.08
CA ASP A 354 6.07 -21.06 5.53
C ASP A 354 5.92 -22.51 6.01
N SER A 355 7.01 -23.10 6.49
CA SER A 355 7.03 -24.49 6.96
C SER A 355 6.06 -24.80 8.11
N THR A 356 5.52 -23.79 8.82
CA THR A 356 4.55 -23.95 9.91
C THR A 356 3.10 -24.11 9.44
N PHE A 357 2.83 -23.89 8.15
CA PHE A 357 1.49 -24.02 7.57
C PHE A 357 1.29 -25.37 6.89
N GLY A 358 0.21 -26.07 7.26
CA GLY A 358 -0.12 -27.38 6.71
C GLY A 358 1.08 -28.35 6.74
N THR A 359 1.39 -28.94 5.60
CA THR A 359 2.62 -29.72 5.38
C THR A 359 3.57 -28.93 4.49
N SER A 360 4.63 -28.40 5.08
CA SER A 360 5.69 -27.65 4.38
C SER A 360 5.17 -26.44 3.58
N GLY A 361 4.29 -25.64 4.18
CA GLY A 361 3.71 -24.45 3.56
C GLY A 361 2.43 -24.69 2.76
N VAL A 362 1.94 -25.93 2.71
CA VAL A 362 0.78 -26.28 1.89
C VAL A 362 -0.26 -27.06 2.71
N ALA A 363 -1.50 -26.59 2.69
CA ALA A 363 -2.65 -27.31 3.22
C ALA A 363 -3.60 -27.70 2.08
N VAL A 364 -3.89 -29.00 1.94
CA VAL A 364 -4.87 -29.51 0.98
C VAL A 364 -6.05 -30.06 1.77
N ASN A 365 -7.24 -29.52 1.51
CA ASN A 365 -8.44 -29.84 2.27
C ASN A 365 -9.58 -30.22 1.34
N GLU A 366 -10.21 -31.36 1.61
CA GLU A 366 -11.41 -31.82 0.91
C GLU A 366 -12.61 -30.93 1.27
N VAL A 367 -13.18 -30.26 0.28
CA VAL A 367 -14.29 -29.31 0.46
C VAL A 367 -15.63 -29.92 0.02
N THR A 368 -15.58 -31.03 -0.72
CA THR A 368 -16.78 -31.76 -1.14
C THR A 368 -16.57 -33.26 -1.17
N ALA A 369 -17.53 -34.00 -0.61
CA ALA A 369 -17.55 -35.46 -0.62
C ALA A 369 -17.89 -36.08 -1.98
N THR A 370 -18.25 -35.25 -2.98
CA THR A 370 -18.51 -35.69 -4.36
C THR A 370 -17.34 -35.32 -5.26
N LEU A 371 -16.96 -36.19 -6.21
CA LEU A 371 -15.92 -35.96 -7.22
C LEU A 371 -16.33 -34.86 -8.20
N VAL A 372 -16.24 -33.62 -7.73
CA VAL A 372 -16.78 -32.42 -8.37
C VAL A 372 -15.83 -31.28 -8.06
N LEU A 373 -15.15 -30.77 -9.09
CA LEU A 373 -14.09 -29.76 -8.93
C LEU A 373 -14.61 -28.51 -8.18
N PRO A 374 -14.12 -28.23 -6.96
CA PRO A 374 -14.44 -27.00 -6.28
C PRO A 374 -13.56 -25.87 -6.82
N VAL A 375 -14.13 -24.69 -6.99
CA VAL A 375 -13.48 -23.52 -7.59
C VAL A 375 -13.49 -22.39 -6.55
N PRO A 376 -12.32 -21.95 -6.06
CA PRO A 376 -12.23 -20.79 -5.18
C PRO A 376 -12.33 -19.51 -6.01
N TYR A 377 -13.09 -18.54 -5.52
CA TYR A 377 -13.24 -17.22 -6.13
C TYR A 377 -12.64 -16.12 -5.26
N ASP A 378 -12.73 -16.26 -3.94
CA ASP A 378 -12.26 -15.24 -3.02
C ASP A 378 -11.75 -15.82 -1.69
N ILE A 379 -10.85 -15.09 -1.04
CA ILE A 379 -10.23 -15.43 0.23
C ILE A 379 -10.18 -14.21 1.15
N LEU A 380 -10.43 -14.44 2.45
CA LEU A 380 -10.48 -13.37 3.45
C LEU A 380 -9.83 -13.85 4.75
N ILE A 381 -8.96 -13.02 5.33
CA ILE A 381 -8.31 -13.30 6.62
C ILE A 381 -9.06 -12.59 7.74
N GLN A 382 -9.41 -13.34 8.79
CA GLN A 382 -10.01 -12.81 10.00
C GLN A 382 -8.92 -12.30 10.98
N PRO A 383 -9.23 -11.35 11.89
CA PRO A 383 -8.28 -10.82 12.87
C PRO A 383 -7.65 -11.86 13.80
N ASP A 384 -8.30 -13.00 14.00
CA ASP A 384 -7.79 -14.13 14.78
C ASP A 384 -6.91 -15.09 13.96
N GLY A 385 -6.59 -14.73 12.72
CA GLY A 385 -5.79 -15.50 11.77
C GLY A 385 -6.54 -16.62 11.06
N LYS A 386 -7.85 -16.81 11.31
CA LYS A 386 -8.65 -17.77 10.54
C LYS A 386 -8.83 -17.31 9.11
N ILE A 387 -8.99 -18.27 8.21
CA ILE A 387 -9.01 -18.04 6.76
C ILE A 387 -10.38 -18.47 6.25
N LEU A 388 -11.07 -17.59 5.54
CA LEU A 388 -12.32 -17.88 4.85
C LEU A 388 -12.05 -18.01 3.36
N VAL A 389 -12.59 -19.04 2.72
CA VAL A 389 -12.52 -19.21 1.26
C VAL A 389 -13.92 -19.40 0.71
N GLY A 390 -14.31 -18.53 -0.22
CA GLY A 390 -15.59 -18.55 -0.91
C GLY A 390 -15.46 -19.02 -2.35
N GLY A 391 -16.46 -19.74 -2.83
CA GLY A 391 -16.52 -20.13 -4.25
C GLY A 391 -17.69 -21.02 -4.59
N LYS A 392 -17.44 -22.05 -5.41
CA LYS A 392 -18.45 -23.04 -5.84
C LYS A 392 -17.94 -24.47 -5.89
N ILE A 393 -18.87 -25.41 -5.80
CA ILE A 393 -18.67 -26.83 -6.11
C ILE A 393 -19.34 -27.10 -7.47
N ALA A 394 -18.56 -27.47 -8.49
CA ALA A 394 -18.98 -27.50 -9.89
C ALA A 394 -19.69 -28.80 -10.35
N SER A 395 -20.88 -29.16 -9.81
CA SER A 395 -21.64 -30.32 -10.29
C SER A 395 -22.65 -29.92 -11.38
N GLY A 396 -22.14 -29.50 -12.55
CA GLY A 396 -22.99 -28.90 -13.58
C GLY A 396 -23.41 -27.49 -13.18
N ILE A 397 -24.66 -27.29 -12.76
CA ILE A 397 -25.13 -25.99 -12.27
C ILE A 397 -24.61 -25.83 -10.82
N GLY A 398 -23.63 -24.95 -10.60
CA GLY A 398 -22.81 -24.91 -9.37
C GLY A 398 -23.57 -24.53 -8.08
N THR A 399 -23.11 -25.07 -6.95
CA THR A 399 -23.57 -24.72 -5.58
C THR A 399 -22.49 -23.90 -4.89
N GLU A 400 -22.88 -22.85 -4.19
CA GLU A 400 -21.97 -22.01 -3.40
C GLU A 400 -21.30 -22.79 -2.28
N VAL A 401 -20.10 -22.35 -1.90
CA VAL A 401 -19.42 -22.87 -0.72
C VAL A 401 -18.61 -21.75 -0.06
N LEU A 402 -18.72 -21.67 1.27
CA LEU A 402 -17.83 -20.87 2.12
C LEU A 402 -17.27 -21.81 3.17
N ALA A 403 -15.97 -22.06 3.09
CA ALA A 403 -15.25 -22.85 4.08
C ALA A 403 -14.42 -21.95 4.98
N ARG A 404 -14.18 -22.40 6.22
CA ARG A 404 -13.24 -21.76 7.13
C ARG A 404 -12.11 -22.71 7.53
N PHE A 405 -10.91 -22.16 7.60
CA PHE A 405 -9.69 -22.83 8.02
C PHE A 405 -9.09 -22.12 9.23
N ASN A 406 -8.38 -22.88 10.05
CA ASN A 406 -7.58 -22.38 11.15
C ASN A 406 -6.31 -21.68 10.62
N PRO A 407 -5.61 -20.89 11.47
CA PRO A 407 -4.36 -20.24 11.07
C PRO A 407 -3.25 -21.19 10.61
N ASP A 408 -3.33 -22.48 10.94
CA ASP A 408 -2.38 -23.51 10.49
C ASP A 408 -2.77 -24.17 9.15
N GLY A 409 -3.91 -23.77 8.56
CA GLY A 409 -4.43 -24.30 7.29
C GLY A 409 -5.33 -25.53 7.43
N SER A 410 -5.53 -26.05 8.64
CA SER A 410 -6.48 -27.14 8.90
C SER A 410 -7.93 -26.66 8.86
N PHE A 411 -8.87 -27.55 8.53
CA PHE A 411 -10.30 -27.21 8.48
C PHE A 411 -10.86 -26.81 9.86
N ASP A 412 -11.58 -25.69 9.95
CA ASP A 412 -12.26 -25.29 11.18
C ASP A 412 -13.64 -25.95 11.28
N THR A 413 -13.67 -27.16 11.85
CA THR A 413 -14.91 -27.94 12.02
C THR A 413 -15.98 -27.28 12.91
N SER A 414 -15.65 -26.19 13.63
CA SER A 414 -16.61 -25.45 14.45
C SER A 414 -17.44 -24.42 13.68
N PHE A 415 -17.10 -24.15 12.42
CA PHE A 415 -17.80 -23.21 11.56
C PHE A 415 -18.95 -23.89 10.79
N GLY A 416 -20.15 -23.31 10.86
CA GLY A 416 -21.34 -23.84 10.18
C GLY A 416 -21.56 -25.34 10.44
N THR A 417 -21.70 -26.11 9.37
CA THR A 417 -21.76 -27.58 9.44
C THR A 417 -20.43 -28.17 9.00
N SER A 418 -19.66 -28.67 9.96
CA SER A 418 -18.36 -29.33 9.76
C SER A 418 -17.30 -28.47 9.06
N GLY A 419 -17.39 -27.14 9.14
CA GLY A 419 -16.46 -26.17 8.54
C GLY A 419 -16.97 -25.45 7.31
N ILE A 420 -18.20 -25.73 6.88
CA ILE A 420 -18.86 -25.07 5.75
C ILE A 420 -20.06 -24.26 6.26
N ALA A 421 -20.17 -23.00 5.83
CA ALA A 421 -21.27 -22.11 6.22
C ALA A 421 -22.65 -22.65 5.80
N ASP A 422 -23.68 -22.28 6.55
CA ASP A 422 -25.06 -22.63 6.24
C ASP A 422 -25.67 -21.60 5.27
N PHE A 423 -25.63 -21.92 3.97
CA PHE A 423 -26.35 -21.17 2.94
C PHE A 423 -27.74 -21.77 2.69
N ILE A 424 -28.78 -20.97 2.90
CA ILE A 424 -30.18 -21.35 2.58
C ILE A 424 -30.47 -21.20 1.08
N SER A 425 -29.47 -21.10 0.21
CA SER A 425 -29.77 -20.87 -1.20
C SER A 425 -30.33 -22.17 -1.80
N ASN A 426 -31.66 -22.21 -1.90
CA ASN A 426 -32.39 -23.20 -2.72
C ASN A 426 -32.06 -23.02 -4.22
N SER A 427 -31.06 -22.20 -4.57
CA SER A 427 -30.60 -21.92 -5.90
C SER A 427 -29.57 -22.98 -6.24
N THR A 428 -29.92 -23.91 -7.10
CA THR A 428 -28.98 -24.94 -7.61
C THR A 428 -27.95 -24.33 -8.57
N SER A 429 -27.64 -23.03 -8.46
CA SER A 429 -26.98 -22.24 -9.49
C SER A 429 -26.30 -20.98 -8.99
N ALA A 430 -25.63 -21.03 -7.86
CA ALA A 430 -24.96 -19.86 -7.28
C ALA A 430 -23.49 -20.12 -6.96
N TRP A 431 -22.73 -19.04 -6.82
CA TRP A 431 -21.40 -19.05 -6.23
C TRP A 431 -21.11 -17.74 -5.53
N ILE A 432 -20.14 -17.75 -4.62
CA ILE A 432 -19.62 -16.55 -3.98
C ILE A 432 -18.65 -15.90 -4.95
N GLU A 433 -18.91 -14.64 -5.31
CA GLU A 433 -18.02 -13.83 -6.15
C GLU A 433 -17.05 -13.00 -5.29
N HIS A 434 -17.50 -12.54 -4.12
CA HIS A 434 -16.71 -11.69 -3.23
C HIS A 434 -17.13 -11.89 -1.76
N LEU A 435 -16.18 -11.76 -0.84
CA LEU A 435 -16.34 -11.80 0.59
C LEU A 435 -15.93 -10.45 1.19
N ALA A 436 -16.53 -10.06 2.31
CA ALA A 436 -16.02 -8.96 3.10
C ALA A 436 -16.24 -9.25 4.59
N LEU A 437 -15.23 -8.87 5.39
CA LEU A 437 -15.35 -8.86 6.84
C LEU A 437 -16.03 -7.57 7.28
N LEU A 438 -16.95 -7.67 8.24
CA LEU A 438 -17.53 -6.52 8.91
C LEU A 438 -16.80 -6.27 10.24
N ASP A 439 -16.80 -5.02 10.73
CA ASP A 439 -16.09 -4.63 11.97
C ASP A 439 -16.49 -5.43 13.20
N ASP A 440 -17.71 -5.98 13.22
CA ASP A 440 -18.22 -6.84 14.30
C ASP A 440 -17.91 -8.34 14.11
N GLY A 441 -17.08 -8.67 13.12
CA GLY A 441 -16.65 -10.03 12.78
C GLY A 441 -17.68 -10.83 11.97
N ARG A 442 -18.85 -10.28 11.64
CA ARG A 442 -19.78 -10.90 10.69
C ARG A 442 -19.20 -10.89 9.28
N ILE A 443 -19.75 -11.74 8.42
CA ILE A 443 -19.24 -11.96 7.06
C ILE A 443 -20.33 -11.56 6.07
N MET A 444 -19.95 -10.78 5.07
CA MET A 444 -20.81 -10.48 3.92
C MET A 444 -20.32 -11.29 2.72
N ALA A 445 -21.23 -11.99 2.05
CA ALA A 445 -20.96 -12.71 0.81
C ALA A 445 -21.78 -12.11 -0.34
N LEU A 446 -21.09 -11.70 -1.40
CA LEU A 446 -21.69 -11.31 -2.67
C LEU A 446 -21.82 -12.55 -3.56
N MET A 447 -23.04 -12.86 -3.94
CA MET A 447 -23.39 -14.08 -4.68
C MET A 447 -23.75 -13.78 -6.12
N ARG A 448 -23.26 -14.63 -7.02
CA ARG A 448 -23.60 -14.63 -8.45
C ARG A 448 -24.43 -15.86 -8.80
N ASN A 449 -25.56 -15.69 -9.49
CA ASN A 449 -26.45 -16.79 -9.89
C ASN A 449 -26.48 -17.00 -11.42
N ASN A 450 -26.18 -18.22 -11.91
CA ASN A 450 -26.07 -18.56 -13.33
C ASN A 450 -27.42 -18.61 -14.08
N GLY A 451 -28.54 -18.93 -13.40
CA GLY A 451 -29.83 -19.18 -14.06
C GLY A 451 -30.59 -17.93 -14.53
N SER A 452 -30.72 -16.91 -13.67
CA SER A 452 -31.55 -15.70 -13.92
C SER A 452 -30.80 -14.38 -13.71
N VAL A 453 -29.47 -14.38 -13.75
CA VAL A 453 -28.64 -13.15 -13.67
C VAL A 453 -29.01 -12.29 -12.45
N ARG A 454 -29.09 -12.90 -11.25
CA ARG A 454 -29.40 -12.16 -10.01
C ARG A 454 -28.22 -12.13 -9.05
N GLY A 455 -27.74 -10.93 -8.75
CA GLY A 455 -26.84 -10.67 -7.64
C GLY A 455 -27.57 -10.76 -6.31
N ARG A 456 -26.92 -11.30 -5.29
CA ARG A 456 -27.45 -11.27 -3.91
C ARG A 456 -26.37 -10.93 -2.92
N LEU A 457 -26.74 -10.23 -1.86
CA LEU A 457 -25.93 -10.15 -0.65
C LEU A 457 -26.46 -11.17 0.37
N VAL A 458 -25.57 -11.91 1.01
CA VAL A 458 -25.87 -12.81 2.12
C VAL A 458 -25.01 -12.39 3.31
N ARG A 459 -25.65 -12.09 4.44
CA ARG A 459 -24.92 -11.83 5.69
C ARG A 459 -24.93 -13.06 6.58
N LEU A 460 -23.75 -13.40 7.10
CA LEU A 460 -23.50 -14.53 7.98
C LEU A 460 -22.96 -14.02 9.32
N ASN A 461 -23.30 -14.74 10.38
CA ASN A 461 -22.70 -14.58 11.70
C ASN A 461 -21.26 -15.11 11.72
N THR A 462 -20.50 -14.75 12.76
CA THR A 462 -19.11 -15.17 12.96
C THR A 462 -18.93 -16.69 13.04
N ASN A 463 -19.99 -17.45 13.32
CA ASN A 463 -19.99 -18.91 13.35
C ASN A 463 -20.45 -19.56 12.04
N GLY A 464 -20.70 -18.79 10.97
CA GLY A 464 -21.10 -19.31 9.65
C GLY A 464 -22.60 -19.60 9.52
N SER A 465 -23.40 -19.34 10.55
CA SER A 465 -24.87 -19.36 10.44
C SER A 465 -25.40 -18.09 9.78
N ARG A 466 -26.53 -18.19 9.08
CA ARG A 466 -27.17 -17.02 8.43
C ARG A 466 -27.66 -15.98 9.43
N ASP A 467 -27.36 -14.71 9.17
CA ASP A 467 -27.86 -13.60 9.98
C ASP A 467 -29.29 -13.21 9.55
N SER A 468 -30.29 -13.70 10.27
CA SER A 468 -31.71 -13.42 9.96
C SER A 468 -32.13 -11.94 10.07
N THR A 469 -31.31 -11.07 10.67
CA THR A 469 -31.62 -9.64 10.86
C THR A 469 -31.33 -8.77 9.64
N PHE A 470 -30.67 -9.32 8.60
CA PHE A 470 -30.29 -8.59 7.41
C PHE A 470 -31.27 -8.79 6.25
N GLY A 471 -31.75 -7.71 5.62
CA GLY A 471 -32.65 -7.80 4.47
C GLY A 471 -33.85 -8.73 4.74
N SER A 472 -34.14 -9.62 3.79
CA SER A 472 -35.15 -10.66 3.96
C SER A 472 -34.52 -11.96 4.48
N ALA A 473 -34.54 -12.12 5.81
CA ALA A 473 -34.05 -13.30 6.54
C ALA A 473 -32.55 -13.62 6.34
N GLY A 474 -31.74 -12.61 6.00
CA GLY A 474 -30.30 -12.71 5.76
C GLY A 474 -29.88 -12.52 4.30
N ILE A 475 -30.81 -12.17 3.41
CA ILE A 475 -30.57 -12.00 1.97
C ILE A 475 -31.10 -10.66 1.49
N VAL A 476 -30.35 -10.00 0.62
CA VAL A 476 -30.81 -8.90 -0.24
C VAL A 476 -30.74 -9.36 -1.69
N ASP A 477 -31.85 -9.30 -2.42
CA ASP A 477 -31.90 -9.53 -3.87
C ASP A 477 -31.57 -8.20 -4.57
N LEU A 478 -30.50 -8.18 -5.37
CA LEU A 478 -30.03 -6.99 -6.09
C LEU A 478 -30.66 -6.87 -7.48
N GLY A 479 -31.66 -7.69 -7.78
CA GLY A 479 -32.39 -7.65 -9.04
C GLY A 479 -31.67 -8.38 -10.17
N ASN A 480 -32.11 -8.13 -11.41
CA ASN A 480 -31.68 -8.85 -12.61
C ASN A 480 -30.38 -8.27 -13.22
N ALA A 481 -29.31 -8.27 -12.42
CA ALA A 481 -27.95 -7.99 -12.85
C ALA A 481 -26.95 -8.94 -12.19
N THR A 482 -25.80 -9.18 -12.84
CA THR A 482 -24.75 -10.07 -12.36
C THR A 482 -23.89 -9.33 -11.34
N ALA A 483 -23.79 -9.81 -10.12
CA ALA A 483 -22.86 -9.25 -9.14
C ALA A 483 -21.40 -9.46 -9.57
N SER A 484 -20.56 -8.45 -9.37
CA SER A 484 -19.15 -8.48 -9.79
C SER A 484 -18.19 -8.02 -8.69
N ALA A 485 -18.48 -6.92 -8.00
CA ALA A 485 -17.61 -6.40 -6.93
C ALA A 485 -18.45 -5.75 -5.82
N MET A 486 -17.89 -5.70 -4.61
CA MET A 486 -18.51 -5.06 -3.46
C MET A 486 -17.45 -4.34 -2.60
N GLN A 487 -17.84 -3.20 -2.04
CA GLN A 487 -17.07 -2.49 -1.01
C GLN A 487 -17.94 -2.26 0.22
N VAL A 488 -17.41 -2.60 1.40
CA VAL A 488 -18.00 -2.20 2.69
C VAL A 488 -17.53 -0.78 3.02
N LEU A 489 -18.48 0.08 3.40
CA LEU A 489 -18.21 1.46 3.78
C LEU A 489 -18.03 1.61 5.30
N PRO A 490 -17.27 2.60 5.79
CA PRO A 490 -17.04 2.80 7.23
C PRO A 490 -18.32 3.01 8.07
N ASN A 491 -19.41 3.45 7.44
CA ASN A 491 -20.71 3.61 8.08
C ASN A 491 -21.57 2.32 8.10
N GLY A 492 -21.00 1.19 7.66
CA GLY A 492 -21.66 -0.10 7.56
C GLY A 492 -22.56 -0.27 6.34
N GLN A 493 -22.66 0.71 5.44
CA GLN A 493 -23.31 0.55 4.14
C GLN A 493 -22.44 -0.26 3.17
N TYR A 494 -23.00 -0.65 2.04
CA TYR A 494 -22.36 -1.46 1.02
C TYR A 494 -22.53 -0.79 -0.35
N LEU A 495 -21.46 -0.72 -1.12
CA LEU A 495 -21.52 -0.44 -2.56
C LEU A 495 -21.39 -1.77 -3.30
N VAL A 496 -22.22 -1.98 -4.32
CA VAL A 496 -22.17 -3.18 -5.14
C VAL A 496 -22.16 -2.80 -6.61
N ALA A 497 -21.15 -3.24 -7.34
CA ALA A 497 -21.08 -3.13 -8.79
C ALA A 497 -21.67 -4.39 -9.44
N LEU A 498 -22.61 -4.19 -10.37
CA LEU A 498 -23.27 -5.25 -11.11
C LEU A 498 -23.16 -5.03 -12.61
N ARG A 499 -22.98 -6.12 -13.35
CA ARG A 499 -22.95 -6.17 -14.80
C ARG A 499 -24.31 -6.54 -15.38
N LYS A 500 -24.70 -5.81 -16.42
CA LYS A 500 -25.83 -6.12 -17.30
C LYS A 500 -25.44 -5.84 -18.76
N THR A 501 -26.20 -6.38 -19.73
CA THR A 501 -25.80 -6.50 -21.14
C THR A 501 -25.09 -5.30 -21.78
N ALA A 502 -25.45 -4.06 -21.45
CA ALA A 502 -24.77 -2.86 -21.94
C ALA A 502 -24.71 -1.78 -20.85
N GLU A 503 -24.70 -2.21 -19.59
CA GLU A 503 -24.83 -1.33 -18.44
C GLU A 503 -23.99 -1.87 -17.28
N VAL A 504 -23.34 -0.98 -16.56
CA VAL A 504 -22.84 -1.25 -15.20
C VAL A 504 -23.77 -0.55 -14.22
N TRP A 505 -24.26 -1.29 -13.24
CA TRP A 505 -25.09 -0.75 -12.17
C TRP A 505 -24.24 -0.64 -10.92
N VAL A 506 -24.32 0.48 -10.22
CA VAL A 506 -23.74 0.64 -8.89
C VAL A 506 -24.89 0.87 -7.93
N MET A 507 -25.06 -0.02 -6.96
CA MET A 507 -26.12 0.06 -5.96
C MET A 507 -25.54 0.37 -4.59
N ARG A 508 -26.19 1.26 -3.85
CA ARG A 508 -25.88 1.48 -2.42
C ARG A 508 -26.91 0.80 -1.54
N VAL A 509 -26.44 -0.01 -0.60
CA VAL A 509 -27.27 -0.81 0.31
C VAL A 509 -26.96 -0.38 1.74
N ASN A 510 -27.98 -0.13 2.54
CA ASN A 510 -27.85 0.23 3.94
C ASN A 510 -27.34 -0.94 4.79
N ALA A 511 -26.78 -0.65 5.97
CA ALA A 511 -26.30 -1.64 6.93
C ALA A 511 -27.37 -2.70 7.34
N ASN A 512 -28.66 -2.37 7.24
CA ASN A 512 -29.75 -3.30 7.52
C ASN A 512 -30.19 -4.15 6.30
N GLY A 513 -29.62 -3.91 5.12
CA GLY A 513 -29.96 -4.62 3.88
C GLY A 513 -31.08 -3.98 3.06
N THR A 514 -31.58 -2.81 3.44
CA THR A 514 -32.48 -2.02 2.59
C THR A 514 -31.69 -1.26 1.53
N ILE A 515 -32.25 -1.07 0.33
CA ILE A 515 -31.63 -0.23 -0.69
C ILE A 515 -31.66 1.24 -0.24
N ASP A 516 -30.53 1.94 -0.36
CA ASP A 516 -30.46 3.36 -0.03
C ASP A 516 -31.01 4.19 -1.19
N SER A 517 -32.26 4.63 -1.08
CA SER A 517 -32.94 5.38 -2.15
C SER A 517 -32.34 6.75 -2.45
N THR A 518 -31.39 7.25 -1.63
CA THR A 518 -30.73 8.56 -1.84
C THR A 518 -29.55 8.49 -2.80
N PHE A 519 -29.10 7.30 -3.19
CA PHE A 519 -28.01 7.11 -4.12
C PHE A 519 -28.51 6.99 -5.56
N GLY A 520 -27.92 7.74 -6.49
CA GLY A 520 -28.29 7.74 -7.90
C GLY A 520 -29.81 7.90 -8.09
N THR A 521 -30.39 7.06 -8.95
CA THR A 521 -31.84 6.99 -9.12
C THR A 521 -32.41 5.80 -8.36
N ALA A 522 -33.14 6.05 -7.28
CA ALA A 522 -33.77 5.03 -6.44
C ALA A 522 -32.80 3.97 -5.88
N GLY A 523 -31.57 4.39 -5.56
CA GLY A 523 -30.51 3.56 -4.98
C GLY A 523 -29.52 2.96 -5.97
N THR A 524 -29.63 3.34 -7.24
CA THR A 524 -28.80 2.79 -8.32
C THR A 524 -28.27 3.88 -9.24
N HIS A 525 -26.97 3.91 -9.46
CA HIS A 525 -26.37 4.54 -10.65
C HIS A 525 -26.39 3.53 -11.80
N ILE A 526 -26.77 3.97 -13.00
CA ILE A 526 -26.74 3.16 -14.21
C ILE A 526 -25.76 3.83 -15.17
N GLN A 527 -24.62 3.18 -15.38
CA GLN A 527 -23.63 3.61 -16.35
C GLN A 527 -23.86 2.88 -17.69
N PRO A 528 -24.39 3.55 -18.72
CA PRO A 528 -24.48 2.96 -20.04
C PRO A 528 -23.09 2.75 -20.65
N LEU A 529 -22.93 1.63 -21.36
CA LEU A 529 -21.73 1.26 -22.09
C LEU A 529 -22.08 0.84 -23.52
N THR A 530 -21.10 0.83 -24.42
CA THR A 530 -21.25 0.39 -25.82
C THR A 530 -21.32 -1.13 -25.97
N ASN A 531 -20.90 -1.89 -24.96
CA ASN A 531 -20.95 -3.35 -24.85
C ASN A 531 -20.97 -3.74 -23.35
N PRO A 532 -21.22 -5.00 -22.90
CA PRO A 532 -21.24 -5.29 -21.48
C PRO A 532 -19.82 -5.18 -20.93
N GLY A 533 -19.58 -4.12 -20.16
CA GLY A 533 -18.40 -4.03 -19.30
C GLY A 533 -18.43 -5.09 -18.21
N THR A 534 -17.26 -5.51 -17.75
CA THR A 534 -17.09 -6.42 -16.62
C THR A 534 -16.44 -5.63 -15.49
N PRO A 535 -17.23 -5.18 -14.50
CA PRO A 535 -16.64 -4.57 -13.32
C PRO A 535 -15.70 -5.56 -12.64
N ASN A 536 -14.53 -5.08 -12.24
CA ASN A 536 -13.49 -5.90 -11.60
C ASN A 536 -13.09 -5.33 -10.22
N GLY A 537 -13.64 -4.18 -9.85
CA GLY A 537 -13.46 -3.61 -8.53
C GLY A 537 -14.33 -2.37 -8.30
N ILE A 538 -14.53 -2.04 -7.04
CA ILE A 538 -15.17 -0.80 -6.61
C ILE A 538 -14.50 -0.36 -5.32
N SER A 539 -14.12 0.91 -5.22
CA SER A 539 -13.43 1.45 -4.05
C SER A 539 -13.82 2.91 -3.82
N ILE A 540 -13.63 3.38 -2.59
CA ILE A 540 -13.94 4.75 -2.18
C ILE A 540 -12.63 5.49 -1.89
N GLN A 541 -12.48 6.66 -2.50
CA GLN A 541 -11.38 7.58 -2.22
C GLN A 541 -11.62 8.30 -0.89
N SER A 542 -10.58 8.90 -0.31
CA SER A 542 -10.64 9.57 0.99
C SER A 542 -11.62 10.75 1.05
N ASP A 543 -11.90 11.37 -0.09
CA ASP A 543 -12.89 12.43 -0.29
C ASP A 543 -14.33 11.93 -0.46
N GLY A 544 -14.54 10.61 -0.44
CA GLY A 544 -15.83 9.95 -0.58
C GLY A 544 -16.26 9.65 -2.02
N ARG A 545 -15.48 10.04 -3.03
CA ARG A 545 -15.73 9.67 -4.43
C ARG A 545 -15.52 8.18 -4.65
N ILE A 546 -16.26 7.60 -5.59
CA ILE A 546 -16.33 6.15 -5.79
C ILE A 546 -15.72 5.82 -7.14
N VAL A 547 -14.64 5.04 -7.16
CA VAL A 547 -14.00 4.56 -8.39
C VAL A 547 -14.50 3.15 -8.70
N VAL A 548 -14.96 2.95 -9.93
CA VAL A 548 -15.45 1.64 -10.42
C VAL A 548 -14.56 1.19 -11.56
N GLY A 549 -13.83 0.12 -11.30
CA GLY A 549 -12.96 -0.56 -12.26
C GLY A 549 -13.73 -1.47 -13.20
N LEU A 550 -13.36 -1.49 -14.48
CA LEU A 550 -13.97 -2.38 -15.45
C LEU A 550 -13.08 -2.65 -16.67
N ALA A 551 -13.26 -3.82 -17.28
CA ALA A 551 -12.88 -4.08 -18.67
C ALA A 551 -14.12 -3.94 -19.56
N ALA A 552 -14.07 -3.08 -20.58
CA ALA A 552 -15.20 -2.79 -21.44
C ALA A 552 -14.73 -2.39 -22.85
N ARG A 553 -15.64 -2.42 -23.83
CA ARG A 553 -15.37 -1.78 -25.13
C ARG A 553 -15.82 -0.34 -25.03
N PHE A 554 -14.91 0.61 -24.83
CA PHE A 554 -15.27 2.01 -24.63
C PHE A 554 -15.67 2.70 -25.94
N LYS A 555 -16.41 3.81 -25.84
CA LYS A 555 -16.96 4.53 -26.99
C LYS A 555 -15.82 5.18 -27.80
N GLY A 556 -15.51 4.63 -28.97
CA GLY A 556 -14.42 5.10 -29.84
C GLY A 556 -13.40 3.98 -30.17
N SER A 557 -13.36 2.94 -29.34
CA SER A 557 -12.61 1.70 -29.55
C SER A 557 -13.56 0.62 -30.08
N THR A 558 -13.60 0.41 -31.40
CA THR A 558 -14.70 -0.35 -32.04
C THR A 558 -14.42 -1.84 -32.30
N ALA A 559 -13.36 -2.44 -31.76
CA ALA A 559 -13.07 -3.86 -32.01
C ALA A 559 -12.67 -4.68 -30.76
N ASP A 560 -12.00 -4.08 -29.79
CA ASP A 560 -11.34 -4.71 -28.65
C ASP A 560 -11.89 -4.27 -27.29
N TYR A 561 -11.54 -5.03 -26.24
CA TYR A 561 -11.75 -4.65 -24.85
C TYR A 561 -10.59 -3.78 -24.36
N ASP A 562 -10.92 -2.70 -23.65
CA ASP A 562 -9.97 -1.86 -22.95
C ASP A 562 -10.26 -1.90 -21.43
N SER A 563 -9.23 -1.65 -20.65
CA SER A 563 -9.25 -1.57 -19.19
C SER A 563 -9.37 -0.12 -18.77
N GLY A 564 -10.25 0.13 -17.80
CA GLY A 564 -10.47 1.48 -17.34
C GLY A 564 -11.24 1.57 -16.05
N ALA A 565 -11.62 2.80 -15.72
CA ALA A 565 -12.45 3.13 -14.60
C ALA A 565 -13.37 4.30 -14.93
N PHE A 566 -14.50 4.37 -14.24
CA PHE A 566 -15.26 5.62 -14.11
C PHE A 566 -15.39 6.00 -12.64
N ARG A 567 -15.55 7.29 -12.36
CA ARG A 567 -15.70 7.80 -11.00
C ARG A 567 -17.10 8.38 -10.78
N LEU A 568 -17.67 8.10 -9.61
CA LEU A 568 -18.94 8.66 -9.15
C LEU A 568 -18.71 9.58 -7.96
N MET A 569 -19.57 10.58 -7.86
CA MET A 569 -19.76 11.38 -6.66
C MET A 569 -20.35 10.52 -5.52
N PRO A 570 -20.21 10.93 -4.25
CA PRO A 570 -20.75 10.19 -3.11
C PRO A 570 -22.27 9.95 -3.17
N ASP A 571 -23.00 10.80 -3.89
CA ASP A 571 -24.45 10.67 -4.12
C ASP A 571 -24.81 9.74 -5.30
N GLY A 572 -23.81 9.23 -6.03
CA GLY A 572 -23.98 8.33 -7.18
C GLY A 572 -24.10 9.04 -8.52
N GLY A 573 -23.98 10.37 -8.59
CA GLY A 573 -23.82 11.08 -9.87
C GLY A 573 -22.46 10.77 -10.52
N LEU A 574 -22.37 10.82 -11.85
CA LEU A 574 -21.08 10.68 -12.55
C LEU A 574 -20.18 11.89 -12.21
N ASP A 575 -18.96 11.63 -11.78
CA ASP A 575 -17.96 12.68 -11.57
C ASP A 575 -17.22 12.97 -12.88
N THR A 576 -17.58 14.05 -13.55
CA THR A 576 -16.99 14.40 -14.85
C THR A 576 -15.58 14.98 -14.76
N SER A 577 -15.05 15.23 -13.56
CA SER A 577 -13.69 15.73 -13.39
C SER A 577 -12.63 14.62 -13.37
N TYR A 578 -13.03 13.35 -13.45
CA TYR A 578 -12.13 12.20 -13.46
C TYR A 578 -11.73 11.82 -14.88
N GLY A 579 -10.44 11.80 -15.19
CA GLY A 579 -9.90 11.51 -16.50
C GLY A 579 -10.61 12.33 -17.59
N ASP A 580 -10.96 11.68 -18.70
CA ASP A 580 -11.74 12.30 -19.77
C ASP A 580 -13.25 12.12 -19.51
N ALA A 581 -13.90 13.20 -19.08
CA ALA A 581 -15.35 13.29 -18.86
C ALA A 581 -15.92 12.20 -17.93
N GLY A 582 -15.16 11.83 -16.90
CA GLY A 582 -15.51 10.84 -15.88
C GLY A 582 -14.93 9.46 -16.10
N PHE A 583 -14.08 9.27 -17.11
CA PHE A 583 -13.48 8.00 -17.48
C PHE A 583 -11.95 8.07 -17.58
N ALA A 584 -11.30 7.07 -17.00
CA ALA A 584 -9.89 6.76 -17.22
C ALA A 584 -9.80 5.47 -18.05
N ILE A 585 -9.09 5.49 -19.18
CA ILE A 585 -9.04 4.35 -20.12
C ILE A 585 -7.58 4.11 -20.52
N ALA A 586 -7.10 2.89 -20.34
CA ALA A 586 -5.86 2.42 -20.92
C ALA A 586 -6.21 1.67 -22.20
N ASN A 587 -5.75 2.18 -23.33
CA ASN A 587 -6.07 1.64 -24.65
C ASN A 587 -4.81 1.03 -25.26
N LEU A 588 -4.71 -0.30 -25.25
CA LEU A 588 -3.68 -1.05 -25.96
C LEU A 588 -4.15 -1.48 -27.35
N PRO A 589 -3.24 -1.83 -28.29
CA PRO A 589 -3.63 -2.16 -29.67
C PRO A 589 -4.50 -3.42 -29.87
N TYR A 590 -4.72 -4.20 -28.82
CA TYR A 590 -5.47 -5.45 -28.80
C TYR A 590 -6.20 -5.60 -27.47
N ASP A 591 -7.11 -6.59 -27.36
CA ASP A 591 -7.87 -6.85 -26.12
C ASP A 591 -6.97 -6.83 -24.88
N ASP A 592 -7.27 -5.89 -24.00
CA ASP A 592 -6.74 -5.83 -22.65
C ASP A 592 -7.88 -5.96 -21.63
N PHE A 593 -7.66 -6.81 -20.63
CA PHE A 593 -8.71 -7.26 -19.74
C PHE A 593 -8.17 -7.43 -18.32
N THR A 594 -8.74 -6.64 -17.41
CA THR A 594 -8.37 -6.59 -15.99
C THR A 594 -9.37 -7.34 -15.12
N TYR A 595 -8.87 -8.10 -14.14
CA TYR A 595 -9.66 -8.95 -13.24
C TYR A 595 -9.74 -8.44 -11.80
N SER A 596 -8.79 -7.59 -11.40
CA SER A 596 -8.65 -7.12 -10.02
C SER A 596 -8.24 -5.65 -10.02
N MET A 597 -8.72 -4.92 -9.01
CA MET A 597 -8.38 -3.53 -8.76
C MET A 597 -7.97 -3.35 -7.30
N VAL A 598 -6.98 -2.51 -7.03
CA VAL A 598 -6.60 -2.09 -5.68
C VAL A 598 -6.50 -0.57 -5.63
N MET A 599 -6.99 0.01 -4.53
CA MET A 599 -6.89 1.44 -4.22
C MET A 599 -5.65 1.70 -3.35
N HIS A 600 -4.91 2.75 -3.66
CA HIS A 600 -3.75 3.20 -2.90
C HIS A 600 -4.12 4.34 -1.93
N PRO A 601 -3.33 4.59 -0.88
CA PRO A 601 -3.62 5.65 0.11
C PRO A 601 -3.69 7.06 -0.46
N ASP A 602 -2.99 7.33 -1.56
CA ASP A 602 -3.00 8.59 -2.31
C ASP A 602 -4.26 8.76 -3.18
N GLY A 603 -5.12 7.74 -3.26
CA GLY A 603 -6.31 7.69 -4.09
C GLY A 603 -6.09 7.15 -5.50
N ALA A 604 -4.86 6.82 -5.88
CA ALA A 604 -4.56 6.15 -7.15
C ALA A 604 -5.11 4.73 -7.16
N VAL A 605 -5.37 4.18 -8.35
CA VAL A 605 -5.89 2.83 -8.53
C VAL A 605 -5.01 2.02 -9.47
N THR A 606 -4.67 0.80 -9.09
CA THR A 606 -3.98 -0.16 -9.96
C THR A 606 -4.91 -1.30 -10.32
N PHE A 607 -4.78 -1.79 -11.55
CA PHE A 607 -5.50 -2.92 -12.11
C PHE A 607 -4.53 -3.99 -12.54
N GLY A 608 -4.94 -5.25 -12.38
CA GLY A 608 -4.17 -6.42 -12.84
C GLY A 608 -4.97 -7.28 -13.80
N GLY A 609 -4.33 -7.72 -14.88
CA GLY A 609 -4.96 -8.56 -15.88
C GLY A 609 -4.02 -9.10 -16.95
N TYR A 610 -4.48 -9.09 -18.19
CA TYR A 610 -3.67 -9.41 -19.36
C TYR A 610 -3.93 -8.46 -20.53
N THR A 611 -2.98 -8.37 -21.45
CA THR A 611 -3.14 -7.82 -22.81
C THR A 611 -2.82 -8.89 -23.84
N LEU A 612 -3.42 -8.81 -25.03
CA LEU A 612 -3.04 -9.63 -26.18
C LEU A 612 -1.95 -8.96 -27.02
N ASP A 613 -1.16 -9.78 -27.71
CA ASP A 613 -0.32 -9.34 -28.82
C ASP A 613 -0.98 -9.64 -30.19
N VAL A 614 -0.23 -9.35 -31.27
CA VAL A 614 -0.65 -9.62 -32.65
C VAL A 614 -0.92 -11.10 -32.95
N ASN A 615 -0.34 -12.01 -32.17
CA ASN A 615 -0.50 -13.45 -32.31
C ASN A 615 -1.66 -13.99 -31.44
N GLY A 616 -2.23 -13.16 -30.57
CA GLY A 616 -3.23 -13.55 -29.59
C GLY A 616 -2.62 -14.18 -28.33
N ASP A 617 -1.32 -14.03 -28.12
CA ASP A 617 -0.62 -14.46 -26.91
C ASP A 617 -0.89 -13.47 -25.76
N ARG A 618 -1.12 -13.99 -24.56
CA ARG A 618 -1.35 -13.15 -23.37
C ARG A 618 -0.06 -12.75 -22.68
N HIS A 619 0.03 -11.47 -22.34
CA HIS A 619 1.05 -10.86 -21.49
C HIS A 619 0.40 -10.36 -20.21
N LEU A 620 1.11 -10.45 -19.09
CA LEU A 620 0.65 -9.86 -17.83
C LEU A 620 0.53 -8.36 -18.02
N LEU A 621 -0.53 -7.77 -17.47
CA LEU A 621 -0.81 -6.35 -17.59
C LEU A 621 -1.08 -5.76 -16.22
N LEU A 622 -0.35 -4.70 -15.88
CA LEU A 622 -0.73 -3.75 -14.84
C LEU A 622 -1.08 -2.41 -15.50
N VAL A 623 -2.19 -1.83 -15.07
CA VAL A 623 -2.60 -0.47 -15.45
C VAL A 623 -2.74 0.35 -14.18
N ARG A 624 -2.26 1.58 -14.17
CA ARG A 624 -2.43 2.48 -13.03
C ARG A 624 -2.92 3.86 -13.46
N PHE A 625 -3.88 4.38 -12.71
CA PHE A 625 -4.35 5.76 -12.83
C PHE A 625 -4.13 6.51 -11.52
N THR A 626 -3.85 7.80 -11.63
CA THR A 626 -3.75 8.73 -10.48
C THR A 626 -5.12 8.87 -9.79
N LYS A 627 -5.15 9.58 -8.66
CA LYS A 627 -6.41 9.88 -7.96
C LYS A 627 -7.46 10.54 -8.85
N ASP A 628 -7.03 11.28 -9.88
CA ASP A 628 -7.90 12.03 -10.78
C ASP A 628 -8.12 11.36 -12.13
N GLY A 629 -7.59 10.15 -12.33
CA GLY A 629 -7.90 9.34 -13.51
C GLY A 629 -6.93 9.54 -14.68
N ASP A 630 -5.87 10.32 -14.48
CA ASP A 630 -4.78 10.42 -15.45
C ASP A 630 -3.92 9.16 -15.42
N SER A 631 -3.26 8.86 -16.54
CA SER A 631 -2.26 7.78 -16.61
C SER A 631 -1.14 7.99 -15.59
N ASP A 632 -0.92 7.01 -14.71
CA ASP A 632 0.12 7.10 -13.69
C ASP A 632 1.44 6.52 -14.22
N LEU A 633 2.34 7.40 -14.64
CA LEU A 633 3.61 7.03 -15.24
C LEU A 633 4.53 6.25 -14.29
N SER A 634 4.23 6.20 -12.98
CA SER A 634 4.99 5.42 -11.99
C SER A 634 5.14 3.96 -12.37
N ILE A 635 4.24 3.39 -13.16
CA ILE A 635 4.29 1.98 -13.55
C ILE A 635 4.82 1.77 -14.97
N GLY A 636 4.98 2.83 -15.75
CA GLY A 636 5.46 2.81 -17.13
C GLY A 636 4.74 3.82 -18.03
N PRO A 637 5.19 3.98 -19.29
CA PRO A 637 4.58 4.92 -20.24
C PRO A 637 3.07 4.68 -20.40
N GLY A 638 2.28 5.75 -20.27
CA GLY A 638 0.81 5.68 -20.36
C GLY A 638 0.14 5.01 -19.15
N GLY A 639 0.87 4.78 -18.06
CA GLY A 639 0.36 4.08 -16.88
C GLY A 639 0.20 2.59 -17.10
N ILE A 640 1.04 2.00 -17.94
CA ILE A 640 0.96 0.61 -18.38
C ILE A 640 2.29 -0.09 -18.13
N ARG A 641 2.22 -1.29 -17.54
CA ARG A 641 3.34 -2.25 -17.46
C ARG A 641 2.91 -3.60 -18.00
N THR A 642 3.72 -4.14 -18.89
CA THR A 642 3.49 -5.47 -19.47
C THR A 642 4.66 -6.40 -19.20
N GLU A 643 4.38 -7.64 -18.81
CA GLU A 643 5.41 -8.63 -18.53
C GLU A 643 5.13 -9.98 -19.20
N SER A 644 6.21 -10.69 -19.52
CA SER A 644 6.17 -12.03 -20.12
C SER A 644 7.07 -12.97 -19.34
N LEU A 645 6.47 -13.92 -18.62
CA LEU A 645 7.19 -14.91 -17.82
C LEU A 645 7.41 -16.22 -18.58
N SER A 646 6.78 -16.38 -19.74
CA SER A 646 6.93 -17.50 -20.64
C SER A 646 6.65 -17.08 -22.09
N THR A 647 7.10 -17.92 -23.02
CA THR A 647 6.78 -17.80 -24.44
C THR A 647 5.46 -18.48 -24.82
N TRP A 648 4.67 -18.94 -23.84
CA TRP A 648 3.41 -19.64 -24.06
C TRP A 648 2.21 -18.71 -23.81
N ALA A 649 1.17 -18.84 -24.63
CA ALA A 649 0.01 -17.95 -24.77
C ALA A 649 -0.87 -17.69 -23.52
N GLY A 650 -0.56 -18.25 -22.35
CA GLY A 650 -1.52 -18.39 -21.24
C GLY A 650 -1.08 -17.72 -19.95
N GLN A 651 -0.95 -16.39 -19.94
CA GLN A 651 -0.52 -15.63 -18.77
C GLN A 651 -1.58 -14.63 -18.32
N ASN A 652 -1.92 -14.60 -17.03
CA ASN A 652 -2.89 -13.64 -16.49
C ASN A 652 -2.52 -13.29 -15.06
N ILE A 653 -2.67 -12.02 -14.69
CA ILE A 653 -2.80 -11.65 -13.29
C ILE A 653 -4.24 -11.95 -12.86
N LEU A 654 -4.43 -12.83 -11.88
CA LEU A 654 -5.74 -13.22 -11.37
C LEU A 654 -6.22 -12.28 -10.26
N ASN A 655 -5.28 -11.82 -9.45
CA ASN A 655 -5.56 -10.95 -8.32
C ASN A 655 -4.34 -10.06 -8.01
N ILE A 656 -4.58 -8.85 -7.52
CA ILE A 656 -3.55 -7.94 -7.02
C ILE A 656 -3.93 -7.47 -5.63
N GLU A 657 -2.93 -7.24 -4.80
CA GLU A 657 -3.13 -6.79 -3.43
C GLU A 657 -1.97 -5.90 -2.95
N ARG A 658 -2.28 -4.91 -2.13
CA ARG A 658 -1.28 -4.03 -1.53
C ARG A 658 -0.81 -4.62 -0.21
N GLN A 659 0.50 -4.73 -0.01
CA GLN A 659 1.07 -5.07 1.28
C GLN A 659 1.06 -3.87 2.23
N PRO A 660 1.05 -4.07 3.57
CA PRO A 660 1.05 -2.98 4.54
C PRO A 660 2.18 -1.96 4.32
N ASP A 661 3.36 -2.43 3.91
CA ASP A 661 4.56 -1.65 3.62
C ASP A 661 4.53 -0.84 2.30
N GLY A 662 3.43 -0.92 1.54
CA GLY A 662 3.25 -0.17 0.30
C GLY A 662 3.68 -0.89 -0.97
N ARG A 663 4.25 -2.10 -0.88
CA ARG A 663 4.51 -2.94 -2.04
C ARG A 663 3.22 -3.47 -2.66
N LEU A 664 3.27 -3.82 -3.94
CA LEU A 664 2.16 -4.45 -4.67
C LEU A 664 2.49 -5.91 -4.97
N LEU A 665 1.58 -6.81 -4.63
CA LEU A 665 1.63 -8.22 -5.01
C LEU A 665 0.66 -8.50 -6.15
N ALA A 666 1.10 -9.35 -7.08
CA ALA A 666 0.27 -9.88 -8.15
C ALA A 666 0.30 -11.41 -8.10
N PHE A 667 -0.87 -12.02 -7.97
CA PHE A 667 -1.05 -13.45 -8.09
C PHE A 667 -1.35 -13.81 -9.54
N VAL A 668 -0.47 -14.58 -10.17
CA VAL A 668 -0.49 -14.82 -11.61
C VAL A 668 -0.55 -16.30 -11.93
N ILE A 669 -1.05 -16.60 -13.11
CA ILE A 669 -0.94 -17.93 -13.73
C ILE A 669 -0.14 -17.84 -15.02
N VAL A 670 0.78 -18.77 -15.21
CA VAL A 670 1.64 -18.91 -16.38
C VAL A 670 1.41 -20.27 -17.01
N GLY A 671 1.25 -20.31 -18.34
CA GLY A 671 1.03 -21.54 -19.11
C GLY A 671 -0.24 -22.32 -18.73
N GLY A 672 -1.17 -21.70 -17.98
CA GLY A 672 -2.41 -22.33 -17.51
C GLY A 672 -2.25 -23.33 -16.35
N THR A 673 -1.06 -23.46 -15.74
CA THR A 673 -0.83 -24.48 -14.68
C THR A 673 0.16 -24.09 -13.59
N ASP A 674 0.91 -23.00 -13.79
CA ASP A 674 1.96 -22.54 -12.88
C ASP A 674 1.51 -21.24 -12.24
N PHE A 675 1.16 -21.31 -10.96
CA PHE A 675 0.74 -20.17 -10.17
C PHE A 675 1.96 -19.54 -9.49
N ARG A 676 2.10 -18.22 -9.66
CA ARG A 676 3.22 -17.46 -9.12
C ARG A 676 2.74 -16.20 -8.40
N LEU A 677 3.56 -15.72 -7.49
CA LEU A 677 3.48 -14.40 -6.88
C LEU A 677 4.56 -13.53 -7.50
N LEU A 678 4.17 -12.35 -7.96
CA LEU A 678 5.09 -11.29 -8.36
C LEU A 678 4.98 -10.18 -7.31
N ARG A 679 6.10 -9.63 -6.87
CA ARG A 679 6.12 -8.47 -5.98
C ARG A 679 6.79 -7.28 -6.65
N TYR A 680 6.16 -6.13 -6.53
CA TYR A 680 6.63 -4.85 -7.03
C TYR A 680 6.94 -3.91 -5.87
N LEU A 681 7.96 -3.08 -6.04
CA LEU A 681 8.31 -2.01 -5.11
C LEU A 681 7.18 -0.97 -5.01
N GLY A 682 7.01 -0.38 -3.84
CA GLY A 682 6.14 0.78 -3.68
C GLY A 682 6.79 2.07 -4.20
N GLU A 683 5.99 3.05 -4.60
CA GLU A 683 6.52 4.34 -5.11
C GLU A 683 7.45 5.06 -4.15
N SER A 684 7.10 5.07 -2.86
CA SER A 684 7.85 5.80 -1.83
C SER A 684 9.30 5.34 -1.75
N ALA A 685 9.56 4.06 -2.01
CA ALA A 685 10.89 3.48 -2.00
C ALA A 685 11.78 3.99 -3.15
N LEU A 686 11.20 4.65 -4.15
CA LEU A 686 11.83 4.98 -5.42
C LEU A 686 11.75 6.47 -5.79
N SER A 687 11.41 7.34 -4.83
CA SER A 687 11.13 8.75 -5.12
C SER A 687 11.82 9.72 -4.17
N ALA A 688 11.97 10.96 -4.63
CA ALA A 688 12.40 12.12 -3.86
C ALA A 688 11.57 13.33 -4.27
N SER A 689 11.46 14.34 -3.40
CA SER A 689 10.66 15.53 -3.68
C SER A 689 11.16 16.76 -2.96
N GLN A 690 10.79 17.94 -3.47
CA GLN A 690 11.03 19.22 -2.82
C GLN A 690 9.84 20.16 -3.02
N SER A 691 9.56 20.99 -2.01
CA SER A 691 8.53 22.02 -2.05
C SER A 691 9.01 23.29 -2.77
N LEU A 692 8.07 23.95 -3.44
CA LEU A 692 8.19 25.18 -4.21
C LEU A 692 7.01 26.08 -3.82
N ASP A 693 7.31 27.23 -3.24
CA ASP A 693 6.29 28.25 -2.96
C ASP A 693 6.03 29.07 -4.23
N VAL A 694 4.78 29.12 -4.67
CA VAL A 694 4.30 29.92 -5.79
C VAL A 694 3.52 31.10 -5.22
N THR A 695 3.91 32.31 -5.59
CA THR A 695 3.35 33.55 -5.03
C THR A 695 2.54 34.30 -6.07
N ASP A 696 1.36 34.79 -5.66
CA ASP A 696 0.50 35.65 -6.46
C ASP A 696 1.32 36.81 -7.04
N ASP A 697 1.18 37.05 -8.33
CA ASP A 697 1.75 38.22 -8.99
C ASP A 697 0.76 39.40 -9.02
N GLU A 698 -0.48 39.11 -8.67
CA GLU A 698 -1.62 39.99 -8.60
C GLU A 698 -1.42 40.98 -7.46
N GLY A 699 -1.32 42.26 -7.83
CA GLY A 699 -1.35 43.33 -6.83
C GLY A 699 -2.65 43.28 -6.01
N PRO A 700 -2.64 43.73 -4.74
CA PRO A 700 -3.87 43.88 -3.99
C PRO A 700 -4.86 44.70 -4.81
N LEU A 701 -6.12 44.25 -4.90
CA LEU A 701 -7.19 45.01 -5.55
C LEU A 701 -7.03 46.49 -5.20
N ALA A 702 -6.91 47.35 -6.22
CA ALA A 702 -6.72 48.78 -6.03
C ALA A 702 -7.74 49.28 -4.98
N PRO A 703 -7.33 50.10 -3.99
CA PRO A 703 -8.18 50.48 -2.88
C PRO A 703 -9.48 51.08 -3.41
N PHE A 704 -10.60 50.47 -3.02
CA PHE A 704 -11.93 50.92 -3.39
C PHE A 704 -12.18 52.35 -2.88
N ILE A 705 -12.44 53.28 -3.80
CA ILE A 705 -12.79 54.66 -3.45
C ILE A 705 -14.31 54.77 -3.31
N LEU A 706 -14.79 54.90 -2.07
CA LEU A 706 -16.15 55.35 -1.77
C LEU A 706 -16.21 56.87 -1.88
N ASP A 707 -16.77 57.38 -2.97
CA ASP A 707 -17.12 58.80 -3.05
C ASP A 707 -18.59 58.99 -2.64
N ALA A 708 -18.79 59.51 -1.42
CA ALA A 708 -20.11 59.86 -0.93
C ALA A 708 -20.36 61.35 -1.21
N SER A 709 -21.18 61.66 -2.22
CA SER A 709 -21.56 63.04 -2.55
C SER A 709 -23.04 63.30 -2.24
N GLU A 710 -23.34 64.42 -1.58
CA GLU A 710 -24.72 64.91 -1.45
C GLU A 710 -25.12 65.65 -2.73
N ASN A 711 -25.77 64.96 -3.67
CA ASN A 711 -26.43 65.62 -4.80
C ASN A 711 -27.90 65.92 -4.46
N GLY A 712 -28.20 67.18 -4.12
CA GLY A 712 -29.57 67.68 -4.09
C GLY A 712 -29.87 68.71 -3.00
N SER A 713 -30.19 69.94 -3.39
CA SER A 713 -30.57 71.04 -2.50
C SER A 713 -32.03 70.91 -2.02
N ASP A 714 -32.25 70.15 -0.95
CA ASP A 714 -33.51 70.20 -0.19
C ASP A 714 -33.23 70.55 1.27
N PRO A 715 -33.49 71.80 1.71
CA PRO A 715 -33.09 72.30 3.02
C PRO A 715 -33.86 71.67 4.20
N ASN A 716 -34.79 70.75 3.98
CA ASN A 716 -35.62 70.15 5.03
C ASN A 716 -35.33 68.66 5.32
N ARG A 717 -34.28 68.07 4.74
CA ARG A 717 -33.86 66.69 5.05
C ARG A 717 -32.33 66.57 5.01
N SER A 718 -31.70 66.33 6.16
CA SER A 718 -30.27 66.01 6.26
C SER A 718 -30.03 64.51 6.06
N GLY A 719 -29.18 64.13 5.10
CA GLY A 719 -28.76 62.75 4.88
C GLY A 719 -28.33 62.48 3.44
N ILE A 720 -27.24 61.72 3.30
CA ILE A 720 -26.69 61.23 2.02
C ILE A 720 -27.81 60.56 1.22
N ARG A 721 -28.08 61.05 0.01
CA ARG A 721 -29.20 60.56 -0.84
C ARG A 721 -28.79 59.52 -1.87
N GLU A 722 -27.52 59.48 -2.25
CA GLU A 722 -27.02 58.60 -3.30
C GLU A 722 -25.56 58.24 -2.97
N LEU A 723 -25.25 56.96 -2.99
CA LEU A 723 -23.88 56.46 -2.86
C LEU A 723 -23.50 55.90 -4.22
N THR A 724 -22.69 56.63 -4.97
CA THR A 724 -22.22 56.16 -6.27
C THR A 724 -20.93 55.38 -6.06
N MET A 725 -20.97 54.08 -6.34
CA MET A 725 -19.79 53.22 -6.33
C MET A 725 -19.31 53.11 -7.79
N THR A 726 -18.09 53.57 -8.06
CA THR A 726 -17.49 53.50 -9.41
C THR A 726 -16.43 52.42 -9.40
N PHE A 727 -16.46 51.53 -10.40
CA PHE A 727 -15.49 50.45 -10.56
C PHE A 727 -14.62 50.76 -11.77
N ASP A 728 -13.30 50.84 -11.57
CA ASP A 728 -12.34 51.12 -12.63
C ASP A 728 -12.00 49.87 -13.48
N GLN A 729 -12.51 48.70 -13.09
CA GLN A 729 -12.44 47.43 -13.83
C GLN A 729 -13.78 46.68 -13.75
N ALA A 730 -13.99 45.71 -14.63
CA ALA A 730 -15.19 44.87 -14.61
C ALA A 730 -15.15 43.94 -13.37
N VAL A 731 -16.11 44.08 -12.47
CA VAL A 731 -16.25 43.23 -11.28
C VAL A 731 -17.47 42.32 -11.44
N THR A 732 -17.28 41.01 -11.32
CA THR A 732 -18.37 40.03 -11.33
C THR A 732 -18.88 39.83 -9.91
N LEU A 733 -20.04 40.41 -9.58
CA LEU A 733 -20.71 40.16 -8.31
C LEU A 733 -21.56 38.89 -8.43
N GLY A 734 -21.17 37.82 -7.74
CA GLY A 734 -21.87 36.52 -7.82
C GLY A 734 -23.37 36.57 -7.46
N SER A 735 -23.77 37.45 -6.53
CA SER A 735 -25.17 37.76 -6.22
C SER A 735 -25.33 39.24 -5.81
N PRO A 736 -26.38 39.95 -6.29
CA PRO A 736 -26.64 41.34 -5.92
C PRO A 736 -26.96 41.56 -4.42
N THR A 737 -27.16 40.50 -3.64
CA THR A 737 -27.46 40.58 -2.19
C THR A 737 -26.23 40.51 -1.27
N ALA A 738 -25.00 40.41 -1.81
CA ALA A 738 -23.80 40.18 -1.01
C ALA A 738 -23.10 41.46 -0.51
N LEU A 739 -23.61 42.66 -0.83
CA LEU A 739 -22.99 43.91 -0.41
C LEU A 739 -23.52 44.34 0.98
N ASN A 740 -22.70 44.20 2.02
CA ASN A 740 -23.03 44.70 3.36
C ASN A 740 -22.37 46.07 3.59
N LEU A 741 -23.16 47.14 3.62
CA LEU A 741 -22.69 48.46 4.03
C LEU A 741 -22.92 48.65 5.53
N PHE A 742 -21.92 49.17 6.25
CA PHE A 742 -22.02 49.48 7.67
C PHE A 742 -21.80 50.96 7.92
N ASN A 743 -22.58 51.55 8.82
CA ASN A 743 -22.37 52.93 9.23
C ASN A 743 -21.11 53.01 10.10
N HIS A 744 -20.05 53.66 9.59
CA HIS A 744 -18.75 53.76 10.25
C HIS A 744 -18.79 54.31 11.70
N SER A 745 -19.75 55.18 12.02
CA SER A 745 -19.86 55.78 13.36
C SER A 745 -20.62 54.91 14.38
N THR A 746 -21.43 53.96 13.91
CA THR A 746 -22.31 53.14 14.78
C THR A 746 -22.07 51.64 14.66
N GLY A 747 -21.33 51.19 13.65
CA GLY A 747 -21.08 49.78 13.35
C GLY A 747 -22.30 49.00 12.88
N MET A 748 -23.45 49.65 12.70
CA MET A 748 -24.70 48.99 12.34
C MET A 748 -24.82 48.79 10.82
N PRO A 749 -25.37 47.64 10.36
CA PRO A 749 -25.63 47.42 8.93
C PRO A 749 -26.66 48.42 8.41
N VAL A 750 -26.44 48.90 7.20
CA VAL A 750 -27.35 49.77 6.45
C VAL A 750 -28.37 48.88 5.75
N ASP A 751 -29.66 49.17 5.94
CA ASP A 751 -30.73 48.46 5.26
C ASP A 751 -30.79 48.88 3.78
N LEU A 752 -30.43 47.95 2.89
CA LEU A 752 -30.38 48.15 1.44
C LEU A 752 -31.61 47.60 0.71
N SER A 753 -32.68 47.24 1.43
CA SER A 753 -33.90 46.63 0.84
C SER A 753 -34.62 47.49 -0.20
N ASN A 754 -34.31 48.79 -0.29
CA ASN A 754 -34.84 49.72 -1.29
C ASN A 754 -33.76 50.39 -2.16
N ALA A 755 -32.52 49.88 -2.14
CA ALA A 755 -31.47 50.33 -3.07
C ALA A 755 -31.82 49.82 -4.48
N VAL A 756 -31.72 50.70 -5.49
CA VAL A 756 -31.94 50.36 -6.90
C VAL A 756 -30.61 50.12 -7.57
#